data_AF-A0A482ZRH6-F1
#
_entry.id   AF-A0A482ZRH6-F1
#
_cell.length_a   1.000
_cell.length_b   1.000
_cell.length_c   1.000
_cell.angle_alpha   90.00
_cell.angle_beta   90.00
_cell.angle_gamma   90.00
#
_symmetry.space_group_name_H-M   'P 1'
#
loop_
_entity.id
_entity.type
_entity.pdbx_description
1 polymer ?
#
loop_
_entity_poly.entity_id
_entity_poly.type
_entity_poly.pdbx_seq_one_letter_code
_entity_poly.pdbx_strand_id
1 'polypeptide(L)'
;MVFSSLVLSLNVTSGVEQFNKDAHLDFGQEYNWNNTPQTFTRKDNQATKFLKKVGSIVRNTLGTTKLEDIRQLDSKITNDLKHQLTKEIKNELNNRTIGKAEILINKKANEYVNSFGDGKTEISIRQIDSKNPTYSIKTIQPLSGLSENSKNLTFFQGQLNSGENEGERRSTLNLGIGYRALLNKGKSIVGINLFGDYEAKSKHRRASIGLEYQTSKFTANLNRYFALSDKKVIGDYTEEALSGRDIKLIGQLPYLPWAKIKSTHYSWDGVSKPDIKGTIFGIELDVSPSTTLEIGTENTNTSERKTYANLSAQLPFEQGKSITNFKVDNQPSSDSDIVRLTDLTLVERSNKIRIEKILNTAKSVSAILGVFNAATQGATCTLYQGAVSDGNKITGGSGNTQANGQISFANVVIPTGLVSVNCTGGTYTDQATGQTIDPAPTLRAAKLYLGTGDLTLYASPLSEIAYQLADTANGNRQAIAFVIEDKNNEIATTFGIAGVDITSVVPTDVSSTSTNLCVAGDDNDDKFGLALAAVSQMSENAGHNVSEATTVEQGGDNMHVNQTIQEIATDIVAGRIVAIAEQDSDNQISVTQAIENFKNGTGVNNSPDDARNIAGCAIARISLGAVSGSTSEAGGTATFSIVLDTQPTADVTIALSSSDTTEGMVSTAPISFTTSDWNIAQTVTVTGENDEEEDGNIDYSISKIATSTDTRYNGISANTGMTNVDDDSSGITLGVISGNTSEAGATATFSITLNTQPSAAVAIALSSSDSTEGTISTMSISFTTSNWNTAQTITVTGQNDNIIGGSQGYRIIATPSDNTYVSASNTYAVGVINIDNNIPSVNNSETTVSLDEAGSATYTLTLNTQPTGEVTLTPSSADTGAAAVSTPLTFSTTNYNTAQTITVSGVDDADATDETVIISHSVSGADYDGVDISSVNVTTIVDDSINYPTVVIVAQTWTAVNMRHLADGAGVSTYQTNGVADSAADVIRYGKLYTWDAAMDGSTTEGAQGLCASGWHIPTHAEWDILIDEVGNDPATQVTQLRVGGLSGFNAEFAGFKADGGGFSQRGVRTPFWSSTKSIVELTNDPGARIMLLNSEIADNDRISAQFNFFSVRCLKDDGT
;
A
#
# COMPACT_ATOMS: atom_id res chain seq x y z
N MET A 1 -6.96 40.88 24.90
CA MET A 1 -8.21 41.10 25.68
C MET A 1 -9.34 40.22 25.13
N VAL A 2 -9.47 38.95 25.55
CA VAL A 2 -10.73 38.15 25.47
C VAL A 2 -10.77 37.14 26.64
N PHE A 3 -10.33 37.56 27.83
CA PHE A 3 -10.20 36.70 29.03
C PHE A 3 -10.63 37.47 30.28
N SER A 4 -11.92 37.83 30.37
CA SER A 4 -12.44 38.65 31.49
C SER A 4 -13.91 38.44 31.82
N SER A 5 -14.49 37.24 31.61
CA SER A 5 -15.91 36.99 31.96
C SER A 5 -16.31 35.52 32.05
N LEU A 6 -15.81 34.76 33.03
CA LEU A 6 -16.58 33.63 33.61
C LEU A 6 -16.15 33.28 35.04
N VAL A 7 -16.44 34.19 35.98
CA VAL A 7 -16.47 33.85 37.41
C VAL A 7 -17.90 33.46 37.76
N LEU A 8 -18.18 32.16 37.91
CA LEU A 8 -19.36 31.71 38.65
C LEU A 8 -18.91 31.19 40.02
N SER A 9 -19.14 32.03 41.03
CA SER A 9 -18.95 31.69 42.43
C SER A 9 -19.94 30.62 42.88
N LEU A 10 -19.42 29.49 43.36
CA LEU A 10 -20.18 28.53 44.18
C LEU A 10 -20.56 29.21 45.51
N ASN A 11 -21.78 29.73 45.59
CA ASN A 11 -22.35 30.23 46.84
C ASN A 11 -23.45 29.27 47.31
N VAL A 12 -23.13 28.48 48.34
CA VAL A 12 -24.01 27.45 48.89
C VAL A 12 -24.95 28.06 49.93
N THR A 13 -26.27 27.91 49.76
CA THR A 13 -27.24 28.06 50.86
C THR A 13 -28.34 26.99 50.81
N SER A 14 -28.16 26.00 51.69
CA SER A 14 -29.18 25.18 52.38
C SER A 14 -30.58 24.98 51.77
N GLY A 15 -30.83 23.75 51.32
CA GLY A 15 -32.12 23.07 51.49
C GLY A 15 -31.84 21.67 52.06
N VAL A 16 -32.17 21.43 53.34
CA VAL A 16 -31.85 20.17 54.03
C VAL A 16 -33.03 19.21 53.92
N GLU A 17 -32.89 18.15 53.12
CA GLU A 17 -33.60 16.90 53.36
C GLU A 17 -32.61 15.84 53.88
N GLN A 18 -33.05 15.06 54.86
CA GLN A 18 -32.22 14.12 55.59
C GLN A 18 -31.79 12.94 54.72
N PHE A 19 -30.49 12.81 54.48
CA PHE A 19 -29.90 11.56 54.03
C PHE A 19 -30.13 10.49 55.09
N ASN A 20 -30.98 9.50 54.79
CA ASN A 20 -31.16 8.33 55.63
C ASN A 20 -29.84 7.54 55.68
N LYS A 21 -29.43 7.11 56.88
CA LYS A 21 -28.03 6.76 57.19
C LYS A 21 -27.68 5.29 56.98
N ASP A 22 -28.65 4.48 56.56
CA ASP A 22 -28.52 3.02 56.45
C ASP A 22 -28.41 2.55 54.99
N ALA A 23 -27.21 2.67 54.43
CA ALA A 23 -26.79 1.98 53.21
C ALA A 23 -25.29 1.62 53.28
N HIS A 24 -24.90 0.94 54.36
CA HIS A 24 -23.55 0.38 54.50
C HIS A 24 -23.46 -0.91 53.68
N LEU A 25 -22.55 -0.95 52.69
CA LEU A 25 -22.15 -2.17 52.00
C LEU A 25 -21.12 -2.91 52.85
N ASP A 26 -21.60 -3.55 53.92
CA ASP A 26 -20.79 -4.41 54.78
C ASP A 26 -20.60 -5.79 54.10
N PHE A 27 -19.35 -6.12 53.77
CA PHE A 27 -18.96 -7.39 53.15
C PHE A 27 -18.65 -8.50 54.17
N GLY A 28 -18.98 -8.31 55.46
CA GLY A 28 -18.55 -9.16 56.56
C GLY A 28 -19.52 -10.22 57.11
N GLN A 29 -20.75 -10.36 56.60
CA GLN A 29 -21.76 -11.26 57.20
C GLN A 29 -22.18 -12.43 56.29
N GLU A 30 -22.02 -13.66 56.78
CA GLU A 30 -22.56 -14.87 56.15
C GLU A 30 -24.07 -14.99 56.36
N TYR A 31 -24.82 -15.23 55.28
CA TYR A 31 -26.26 -15.49 55.36
C TYR A 31 -26.56 -16.99 55.28
N ASN A 32 -27.19 -17.53 56.32
CA ASN A 32 -27.39 -18.98 56.49
C ASN A 32 -28.49 -19.55 55.58
N TRP A 33 -28.23 -20.76 55.07
CA TRP A 33 -29.08 -21.50 54.14
C TRP A 33 -29.94 -22.54 54.88
N ASN A 34 -31.25 -22.61 54.62
CA ASN A 34 -32.05 -23.82 54.91
C ASN A 34 -33.43 -23.86 54.22
N ASN A 35 -33.51 -24.48 53.04
CA ASN A 35 -34.29 -25.71 52.82
C ASN A 35 -34.26 -26.15 51.34
N THR A 36 -33.66 -27.33 51.12
CA THR A 36 -33.86 -28.35 50.06
C THR A 36 -34.13 -27.98 48.57
N PRO A 37 -33.69 -28.82 47.61
CA PRO A 37 -33.17 -28.30 46.35
C PRO A 37 -34.19 -28.26 45.20
N GLN A 38 -34.37 -27.08 44.61
CA GLN A 38 -34.73 -26.96 43.19
C GLN A 38 -33.56 -26.39 42.40
N THR A 39 -33.10 -27.16 41.41
CA THR A 39 -31.96 -26.85 40.55
C THR A 39 -32.30 -25.79 39.49
N PHE A 40 -32.54 -24.57 39.93
CA PHE A 40 -32.47 -23.41 39.04
C PHE A 40 -31.00 -22.98 38.88
N THR A 41 -30.34 -23.54 37.86
CA THR A 41 -29.02 -23.07 37.45
C THR A 41 -29.13 -21.64 36.92
N ARG A 42 -28.88 -20.64 37.79
CA ARG A 42 -28.67 -19.25 37.37
C ARG A 42 -27.52 -19.25 36.34
N LYS A 43 -27.84 -19.09 35.06
CA LYS A 43 -26.82 -18.95 34.01
C LYS A 43 -25.98 -17.72 34.34
N ASP A 44 -24.68 -17.93 34.61
CA ASP A 44 -23.71 -16.84 34.73
C ASP A 44 -23.85 -15.92 33.51
N ASN A 45 -24.12 -14.63 33.73
CA ASN A 45 -24.09 -13.65 32.64
C ASN A 45 -22.65 -13.53 32.11
N GLN A 46 -22.50 -13.05 30.87
CA GLN A 46 -21.20 -13.05 30.18
C GLN A 46 -20.16 -12.20 30.94
N ALA A 47 -20.57 -11.08 31.53
CA ALA A 47 -19.72 -10.27 32.41
C ALA A 47 -19.20 -11.08 33.63
N THR A 48 -20.03 -11.93 34.26
CA THR A 48 -19.60 -12.80 35.36
C THR A 48 -18.65 -13.90 34.88
N LYS A 49 -18.85 -14.46 33.68
CA LYS A 49 -17.89 -15.41 33.09
C LYS A 49 -16.56 -14.74 32.76
N PHE A 50 -16.59 -13.53 32.19
CA PHE A 50 -15.42 -12.71 31.91
C PHE A 50 -14.68 -12.34 33.20
N LEU A 51 -15.36 -11.81 34.21
CA LEU A 51 -14.80 -11.49 35.53
C LEU A 51 -14.30 -12.72 36.30
N LYS A 52 -14.92 -13.91 36.12
CA LYS A 52 -14.37 -15.18 36.63
C LYS A 52 -13.10 -15.59 35.90
N LYS A 53 -13.00 -15.39 34.57
CA LYS A 53 -11.83 -15.75 33.75
C LYS A 53 -10.66 -14.77 33.96
N VAL A 54 -10.91 -13.47 33.87
CA VAL A 54 -9.96 -12.41 34.23
C VAL A 54 -9.59 -12.49 35.70
N GLY A 55 -10.57 -12.73 36.60
CA GLY A 55 -10.33 -12.89 38.03
C GLY A 55 -9.68 -14.21 38.44
N SER A 56 -9.64 -15.25 37.58
CA SER A 56 -8.81 -16.44 37.80
C SER A 56 -7.40 -16.23 37.25
N ILE A 57 -7.26 -15.53 36.12
CA ILE A 57 -5.96 -15.10 35.59
C ILE A 57 -5.27 -14.19 36.62
N VAL A 58 -5.93 -13.12 37.07
CA VAL A 58 -5.40 -12.18 38.06
C VAL A 58 -5.09 -12.85 39.41
N ARG A 59 -5.90 -13.82 39.88
CA ARG A 59 -5.57 -14.58 41.10
C ARG A 59 -4.38 -15.52 40.93
N ASN A 60 -4.25 -16.19 39.80
CA ASN A 60 -3.10 -17.08 39.55
C ASN A 60 -1.81 -16.27 39.28
N THR A 61 -1.92 -15.12 38.62
CA THR A 61 -0.79 -14.23 38.27
C THR A 61 -0.33 -13.33 39.43
N LEU A 62 -1.18 -13.03 40.43
CA LEU A 62 -0.77 -12.37 41.68
C LEU A 62 -0.44 -13.35 42.82
N GLY A 63 -0.70 -14.65 42.64
CA GLY A 63 -0.57 -15.68 43.69
C GLY A 63 0.77 -16.41 43.73
N THR A 64 1.49 -16.55 42.60
CA THR A 64 2.76 -17.30 42.55
C THR A 64 3.82 -16.64 41.69
N THR A 65 5.01 -16.49 42.27
CA THR A 65 6.22 -15.97 41.62
C THR A 65 6.77 -16.92 40.55
N LYS A 66 6.70 -16.53 39.27
CA LYS A 66 7.68 -16.92 38.23
C LYS A 66 7.62 -15.96 37.03
N LEU A 67 8.77 -15.82 36.35
CA LEU A 67 9.05 -14.77 35.36
C LEU A 67 8.77 -15.19 33.91
N GLU A 68 8.52 -16.48 33.68
CA GLU A 68 8.48 -17.09 32.33
C GLU A 68 7.11 -16.94 31.65
N ASP A 69 6.02 -16.86 32.43
CA ASP A 69 4.66 -16.96 31.91
C ASP A 69 4.21 -15.73 31.09
N ILE A 70 4.76 -14.54 31.34
CA ILE A 70 4.47 -13.33 30.54
C ILE A 70 5.14 -13.43 29.17
N ARG A 71 6.37 -13.94 29.08
CA ARG A 71 7.04 -14.22 27.80
C ARG A 71 6.38 -15.37 27.03
N GLN A 72 5.86 -16.39 27.74
CA GLN A 72 5.05 -17.43 27.11
C GLN A 72 3.69 -16.91 26.63
N LEU A 73 3.07 -15.96 27.32
CA LEU A 73 1.80 -15.37 26.88
C LEU A 73 1.99 -14.46 25.66
N ASP A 74 3.02 -13.60 25.66
CA ASP A 74 3.37 -12.74 24.54
C ASP A 74 3.77 -13.57 23.30
N SER A 75 4.57 -14.64 23.48
CA SER A 75 4.93 -15.53 22.37
C SER A 75 3.79 -16.44 21.93
N LYS A 76 2.91 -16.93 22.81
CA LYS A 76 1.71 -17.70 22.41
C LYS A 76 0.69 -16.82 21.70
N ILE A 77 0.40 -15.62 22.19
CA ILE A 77 -0.52 -14.70 21.50
C ILE A 77 0.06 -14.33 20.13
N THR A 78 1.36 -14.01 20.05
CA THR A 78 2.01 -13.71 18.76
C THR A 78 2.05 -14.91 17.83
N ASN A 79 2.34 -16.12 18.33
CA ASN A 79 2.51 -17.31 17.50
C ASN A 79 1.20 -18.04 17.16
N ASP A 80 0.23 -18.21 18.06
CA ASP A 80 -1.07 -18.79 17.69
C ASP A 80 -1.82 -17.86 16.75
N LEU A 81 -1.81 -16.54 17.01
CA LEU A 81 -2.47 -15.57 16.14
C LEU A 81 -1.77 -15.50 14.77
N LYS A 82 -0.43 -15.45 14.71
CA LYS A 82 0.29 -15.57 13.43
C LYS A 82 0.05 -16.91 12.75
N HIS A 83 0.08 -18.03 13.47
CA HIS A 83 0.04 -19.36 12.86
C HIS A 83 -1.37 -19.71 12.34
N GLN A 84 -2.44 -19.35 13.07
CA GLN A 84 -3.81 -19.50 12.56
C GLN A 84 -4.08 -18.55 11.41
N LEU A 85 -3.75 -17.26 11.56
CA LEU A 85 -4.00 -16.26 10.52
C LEU A 85 -3.19 -16.56 9.25
N THR A 86 -1.90 -16.88 9.36
CA THR A 86 -1.04 -17.18 8.18
C THR A 86 -1.42 -18.49 7.50
N LYS A 87 -1.87 -19.52 8.24
CA LYS A 87 -2.18 -20.84 7.68
C LYS A 87 -3.51 -20.88 6.94
N GLU A 88 -4.53 -20.16 7.43
CA GLU A 88 -5.78 -19.97 6.66
C GLU A 88 -5.56 -18.99 5.50
N ILE A 89 -4.89 -17.85 5.72
CA ILE A 89 -4.62 -16.87 4.64
C ILE A 89 -3.79 -17.49 3.50
N LYS A 90 -2.77 -18.33 3.77
CA LYS A 90 -2.02 -19.02 2.69
C LYS A 90 -2.86 -20.02 1.90
N ASN A 91 -3.79 -20.71 2.54
CA ASN A 91 -4.63 -21.69 1.85
C ASN A 91 -5.67 -21.01 0.96
N GLU A 92 -6.23 -19.87 1.39
CA GLU A 92 -7.22 -19.13 0.61
C GLU A 92 -6.60 -18.16 -0.43
N LEU A 93 -5.40 -17.58 -0.21
CA LEU A 93 -4.77 -16.73 -1.24
C LEU A 93 -4.38 -17.49 -2.51
N ASN A 94 -4.16 -18.80 -2.41
CA ASN A 94 -3.94 -19.66 -3.57
C ASN A 94 -5.22 -19.86 -4.43
N ASN A 95 -6.39 -19.40 -3.98
CA ASN A 95 -7.68 -19.55 -4.68
C ASN A 95 -8.40 -18.20 -4.90
N ARG A 96 -7.91 -17.42 -5.87
CA ARG A 96 -8.53 -16.28 -6.58
C ARG A 96 -9.29 -15.20 -5.75
N THR A 97 -9.00 -13.94 -6.10
CA THR A 97 -9.69 -12.69 -5.71
C THR A 97 -9.31 -12.06 -4.35
N ILE A 98 -8.57 -10.94 -4.38
CA ILE A 98 -8.20 -10.11 -3.20
C ILE A 98 -9.44 -9.78 -2.34
N GLY A 99 -10.57 -9.40 -2.95
CA GLY A 99 -11.81 -9.09 -2.23
C GLY A 99 -12.38 -10.25 -1.40
N LYS A 100 -12.13 -11.52 -1.75
CA LYS A 100 -12.55 -12.67 -0.93
C LYS A 100 -11.69 -12.82 0.32
N ALA A 101 -10.38 -12.59 0.20
CA ALA A 101 -9.47 -12.56 1.33
C ALA A 101 -9.78 -11.39 2.28
N GLU A 102 -10.08 -10.20 1.76
CA GLU A 102 -10.52 -9.05 2.55
C GLU A 102 -11.84 -9.33 3.28
N ILE A 103 -12.84 -9.91 2.61
CA ILE A 103 -14.11 -10.32 3.24
C ILE A 103 -13.87 -11.36 4.34
N LEU A 104 -12.96 -12.32 4.13
CA LEU A 104 -12.62 -13.34 5.12
C LEU A 104 -11.86 -12.76 6.33
N ILE A 105 -10.90 -11.86 6.10
CA ILE A 105 -10.17 -11.14 7.16
C ILE A 105 -11.12 -10.28 7.97
N ASN A 106 -11.98 -9.48 7.31
CA ASN A 106 -13.00 -8.68 7.98
C ASN A 106 -13.98 -9.56 8.77
N LYS A 107 -14.40 -10.71 8.21
CA LYS A 107 -15.25 -11.68 8.90
C LYS A 107 -14.57 -12.26 10.13
N LYS A 108 -13.31 -12.71 10.04
CA LYS A 108 -12.54 -13.28 11.17
C LYS A 108 -12.22 -12.25 12.25
N ALA A 109 -11.89 -11.02 11.86
CA ALA A 109 -11.70 -9.89 12.78
C ALA A 109 -13.03 -9.56 13.51
N ASN A 110 -14.14 -9.50 12.77
CA ASN A 110 -15.46 -9.29 13.35
C ASN A 110 -15.91 -10.48 14.23
N GLU A 111 -15.62 -11.73 13.86
CA GLU A 111 -15.85 -12.92 14.71
C GLU A 111 -15.07 -12.85 16.02
N TYR A 112 -13.80 -12.43 15.97
CA TYR A 112 -12.96 -12.23 17.15
C TYR A 112 -13.49 -11.10 18.04
N VAL A 113 -13.95 -10.00 17.46
CA VAL A 113 -14.52 -8.84 18.19
C VAL A 113 -15.90 -9.14 18.77
N ASN A 114 -16.76 -9.84 18.03
CA ASN A 114 -18.06 -10.32 18.49
C ASN A 114 -17.93 -11.31 19.66
N SER A 115 -16.76 -11.94 19.86
CA SER A 115 -16.49 -12.75 21.06
C SER A 115 -16.43 -11.93 22.36
N PHE A 116 -16.27 -10.61 22.27
CA PHE A 116 -16.31 -9.67 23.40
C PHE A 116 -17.71 -9.08 23.66
N GLY A 117 -18.64 -9.15 22.68
CA GLY A 117 -20.02 -8.64 22.77
C GLY A 117 -20.34 -7.53 21.75
N ASP A 118 -21.48 -6.85 21.93
CA ASP A 118 -21.98 -5.74 21.08
C ASP A 118 -21.17 -4.43 21.23
N GLY A 119 -19.88 -4.54 21.55
CA GLY A 119 -19.00 -3.41 21.83
C GLY A 119 -18.10 -3.02 20.66
N LYS A 120 -17.34 -1.94 20.87
CA LYS A 120 -16.43 -1.36 19.88
C LYS A 120 -14.98 -1.58 20.29
N THR A 121 -14.12 -1.97 19.34
CA THR A 121 -12.68 -2.17 19.57
C THR A 121 -11.88 -1.31 18.60
N GLU A 122 -10.79 -0.71 19.06
CA GLU A 122 -9.88 0.12 18.26
C GLU A 122 -8.45 -0.41 18.40
N ILE A 123 -7.72 -0.45 17.29
CA ILE A 123 -6.30 -0.75 17.24
C ILE A 123 -5.60 0.49 16.67
N SER A 124 -4.53 0.97 17.30
CA SER A 124 -3.78 2.13 16.80
C SER A 124 -2.27 1.95 16.82
N ILE A 125 -1.57 2.67 15.93
CA ILE A 125 -0.12 2.74 15.81
C ILE A 125 0.28 4.23 15.72
N ARG A 126 1.18 4.69 16.61
CA ARG A 126 1.67 6.07 16.73
C ARG A 126 3.19 6.12 16.59
N GLN A 127 3.69 7.19 15.96
CA GLN A 127 5.11 7.44 15.61
C GLN A 127 5.63 6.35 14.65
N ILE A 128 5.11 6.37 13.43
CA ILE A 128 5.38 5.36 12.39
C ILE A 128 6.85 5.41 11.94
N ASP A 129 7.44 6.62 11.87
CA ASP A 129 8.82 6.85 11.43
C ASP A 129 9.86 6.68 12.56
N SER A 130 9.43 6.27 13.76
CA SER A 130 10.31 6.05 14.91
C SER A 130 10.81 4.60 14.96
N LYS A 131 12.06 4.41 15.39
CA LYS A 131 12.62 3.09 15.72
C LYS A 131 11.81 2.33 16.80
N ASN A 132 10.94 3.02 17.56
CA ASN A 132 10.11 2.45 18.64
C ASN A 132 8.60 2.82 18.49
N PRO A 133 7.87 2.32 17.48
CA PRO A 133 6.46 2.67 17.30
C PRO A 133 5.62 2.25 18.52
N THR A 134 4.69 3.13 18.93
CA THR A 134 3.72 2.89 19.99
C THR A 134 2.48 2.22 19.39
N TYR A 135 2.01 1.12 19.97
CA TYR A 135 0.79 0.42 19.57
C TYR A 135 -0.23 0.40 20.72
N SER A 136 -1.52 0.39 20.40
CA SER A 136 -2.57 0.19 21.40
C SER A 136 -3.76 -0.59 20.87
N ILE A 137 -4.40 -1.36 21.75
CA ILE A 137 -5.67 -2.04 21.53
C ILE A 137 -6.61 -1.59 22.64
N LYS A 138 -7.78 -1.06 22.30
CA LYS A 138 -8.79 -0.52 23.23
C LYS A 138 -10.13 -1.17 22.92
N THR A 139 -10.92 -1.55 23.91
CA THR A 139 -12.29 -2.06 23.70
C THR A 139 -13.24 -1.47 24.73
N ILE A 140 -14.44 -1.11 24.31
CA ILE A 140 -15.54 -0.60 25.14
C ILE A 140 -16.78 -1.47 24.93
N GLN A 141 -17.33 -1.96 26.03
CA GLN A 141 -18.41 -2.95 26.06
C GLN A 141 -19.57 -2.46 26.93
N PRO A 142 -20.82 -2.44 26.42
CA PRO A 142 -21.98 -2.08 27.23
C PRO A 142 -22.24 -3.12 28.33
N LEU A 143 -22.42 -2.65 29.56
CA LEU A 143 -22.84 -3.46 30.71
C LEU A 143 -24.35 -3.34 31.00
N SER A 144 -24.96 -2.24 30.56
CA SER A 144 -26.41 -2.04 30.52
C SER A 144 -26.97 -2.33 29.13
N GLY A 145 -28.24 -2.75 29.04
CA GLY A 145 -28.92 -2.94 27.75
C GLY A 145 -28.88 -1.67 26.88
N LEU A 146 -28.35 -1.80 25.68
CA LEU A 146 -28.10 -0.69 24.76
C LEU A 146 -29.00 -0.82 23.52
N SER A 147 -29.60 0.31 23.14
CA SER A 147 -30.46 0.47 21.96
C SER A 147 -30.48 1.95 21.55
N GLU A 148 -31.01 2.27 20.37
CA GLU A 148 -31.14 3.68 19.94
C GLU A 148 -32.00 4.53 20.90
N ASN A 149 -32.89 3.91 21.67
CA ASN A 149 -33.76 4.58 22.65
C ASN A 149 -33.14 4.68 24.06
N SER A 150 -31.95 4.15 24.29
CA SER A 150 -31.29 4.17 25.61
C SER A 150 -30.91 5.59 26.02
N LYS A 151 -31.36 6.02 27.21
CA LYS A 151 -31.04 7.33 27.80
C LYS A 151 -29.81 7.31 28.69
N ASN A 152 -29.31 6.13 29.04
CA ASN A 152 -28.09 5.94 29.81
C ASN A 152 -27.35 4.68 29.33
N LEU A 153 -26.05 4.66 29.63
CA LEU A 153 -25.13 3.60 29.29
C LEU A 153 -24.15 3.42 30.45
N THR A 154 -24.20 2.27 31.11
CA THR A 154 -23.08 1.78 31.93
C THR A 154 -22.21 0.92 31.03
N PHE A 155 -20.91 1.17 31.01
CA PHE A 155 -19.95 0.45 30.16
C PHE A 155 -18.70 0.03 30.93
N PHE A 156 -18.04 -1.00 30.41
CA PHE A 156 -16.67 -1.38 30.73
C PHE A 156 -15.76 -0.92 29.59
N GLN A 157 -14.54 -0.48 29.90
CA GLN A 157 -13.51 -0.24 28.90
C GLN A 157 -12.19 -0.90 29.35
N GLY A 158 -11.55 -1.62 28.44
CA GLY A 158 -10.23 -2.22 28.65
C GLY A 158 -9.26 -1.81 27.56
N GLN A 159 -8.00 -1.55 27.91
CA GLN A 159 -6.97 -1.15 26.96
C GLN A 159 -5.64 -1.87 27.27
N LEU A 160 -4.93 -2.24 26.21
CA LEU A 160 -3.53 -2.65 26.26
C LEU A 160 -2.72 -1.70 25.38
N ASN A 161 -1.83 -0.94 25.99
CA ASN A 161 -0.97 0.03 25.33
C ASN A 161 0.49 -0.40 25.47
N SER A 162 1.30 -0.26 24.42
CA SER A 162 2.74 -0.46 24.54
C SER A 162 3.53 0.47 23.61
N GLY A 163 4.64 0.97 24.09
CA GLY A 163 5.46 1.94 23.36
C GLY A 163 6.49 2.59 24.26
N GLU A 164 7.18 3.60 23.74
CA GLU A 164 8.25 4.26 24.49
C GLU A 164 7.72 5.13 25.65
N ASN A 165 8.48 5.14 26.76
CA ASN A 165 8.35 6.01 27.92
C ASN A 165 9.74 6.13 28.57
N GLU A 166 10.31 7.34 28.63
CA GLU A 166 11.67 7.61 29.11
C GLU A 166 12.75 6.69 28.46
N GLY A 167 12.81 6.67 27.12
CA GLY A 167 13.80 5.92 26.34
C GLY A 167 13.61 4.40 26.30
N GLU A 168 12.52 3.87 26.87
CA GLU A 168 12.30 2.43 26.99
C GLU A 168 10.88 1.99 26.59
N ARG A 169 10.77 0.81 25.95
CA ARG A 169 9.48 0.19 25.63
C ARG A 169 8.80 -0.36 26.90
N ARG A 170 7.53 -0.02 27.09
CA ARG A 170 6.71 -0.40 28.26
C ARG A 170 5.30 -0.76 27.85
N SER A 171 4.70 -1.72 28.56
CA SER A 171 3.32 -2.18 28.34
C SER A 171 2.43 -1.80 29.52
N THR A 172 1.33 -1.11 29.26
CA THR A 172 0.32 -0.71 30.26
C THR A 172 -1.01 -1.39 29.96
N LEU A 173 -1.61 -2.01 30.98
CA LEU A 173 -2.99 -2.50 30.99
C LEU A 173 -3.85 -1.45 31.70
N ASN A 174 -4.92 -1.00 31.06
CA ASN A 174 -5.93 -0.12 31.64
C ASN A 174 -7.26 -0.87 31.71
N LEU A 175 -7.96 -0.76 32.83
CA LEU A 175 -9.29 -1.35 33.04
C LEU A 175 -10.17 -0.31 33.72
N GLY A 176 -11.36 -0.05 33.17
CA GLY A 176 -12.25 0.95 33.71
C GLY A 176 -13.72 0.65 33.51
N ILE A 177 -14.52 1.41 34.25
CA ILE A 177 -15.97 1.43 34.18
C ILE A 177 -16.42 2.87 34.01
N GLY A 178 -17.50 3.07 33.26
CA GLY A 178 -18.05 4.40 33.06
C GLY A 178 -19.57 4.39 32.98
N TYR A 179 -20.14 5.56 33.17
CA TYR A 179 -21.56 5.83 33.07
C TYR A 179 -21.75 7.10 32.23
N ARG A 180 -22.59 7.00 31.20
CA ARG A 180 -23.00 8.12 30.34
C ARG A 180 -24.51 8.30 30.40
N ALA A 181 -24.96 9.54 30.45
CA ALA A 181 -26.36 9.94 30.42
C ALA A 181 -26.62 10.89 29.25
N LEU A 182 -27.71 10.64 28.54
CA LEU A 182 -28.16 11.43 27.40
C LEU A 182 -29.07 12.57 27.87
N LEU A 183 -28.67 13.81 27.62
CA LEU A 183 -29.36 15.03 28.03
C LEU A 183 -30.00 15.74 26.82
N ASN A 184 -30.79 16.79 27.10
CA ASN A 184 -31.30 17.73 26.09
C ASN A 184 -31.99 17.07 24.88
N LYS A 185 -32.81 16.03 25.14
CA LYS A 185 -33.49 15.21 24.10
C LYS A 185 -32.53 14.58 23.06
N GLY A 186 -31.30 14.28 23.46
CA GLY A 186 -30.31 13.65 22.58
C GLY A 186 -29.19 14.59 22.10
N LYS A 187 -29.22 15.89 22.42
CA LYS A 187 -28.21 16.85 21.92
C LYS A 187 -26.85 16.80 22.62
N SER A 188 -26.75 16.15 23.78
CA SER A 188 -25.49 16.09 24.53
C SER A 188 -25.43 14.88 25.46
N ILE A 189 -24.24 14.30 25.64
CA ILE A 189 -23.93 13.28 26.63
C ILE A 189 -23.12 13.90 27.77
N VAL A 190 -23.45 13.57 29.01
CA VAL A 190 -22.57 13.76 30.19
C VAL A 190 -22.11 12.39 30.67
N GLY A 191 -20.82 12.25 30.95
CA GLY A 191 -20.21 11.01 31.41
C GLY A 191 -19.34 11.17 32.64
N ILE A 192 -19.22 10.08 33.39
CA ILE A 192 -18.23 9.89 34.46
C ILE A 192 -17.57 8.52 34.28
N ASN A 193 -16.26 8.43 34.46
CA ASN A 193 -15.51 7.19 34.33
C ASN A 193 -14.48 7.03 35.46
N LEU A 194 -14.15 5.77 35.75
CA LEU A 194 -13.14 5.37 36.73
C LEU A 194 -12.26 4.28 36.10
N PHE A 195 -10.94 4.46 36.15
CA PHE A 195 -9.96 3.49 35.63
C PHE A 195 -8.93 3.11 36.69
N GLY A 196 -8.47 1.87 36.63
CA GLY A 196 -7.21 1.39 37.20
C GLY A 196 -6.23 1.04 36.08
N ASP A 197 -5.00 1.52 36.22
CA ASP A 197 -3.91 1.30 35.27
C ASP A 197 -2.77 0.51 35.94
N TYR A 198 -2.14 -0.39 35.19
CA TYR A 198 -0.98 -1.17 35.62
C TYR A 198 0.08 -1.23 34.52
N GLU A 199 1.29 -0.76 34.81
CA GLU A 199 2.43 -0.82 33.89
C GLU A 199 3.31 -2.03 34.25
N ALA A 200 3.61 -2.89 33.27
CA ALA A 200 4.13 -4.23 33.51
C ALA A 200 5.63 -4.28 33.88
N LYS A 201 6.45 -3.35 33.38
CA LYS A 201 7.91 -3.34 33.57
C LYS A 201 8.29 -2.96 34.99
N SER A 202 7.77 -1.84 35.47
CA SER A 202 8.07 -1.28 36.80
C SER A 202 6.99 -1.59 37.83
N LYS A 203 5.88 -2.24 37.40
CA LYS A 203 4.75 -2.65 38.24
C LYS A 203 4.01 -1.48 38.88
N HIS A 204 4.13 -0.30 38.27
CA HIS A 204 3.44 0.90 38.73
C HIS A 204 1.93 0.76 38.58
N ARG A 205 1.21 1.37 39.53
CA ARG A 205 -0.25 1.36 39.63
C ARG A 205 -0.76 2.79 39.69
N ARG A 206 -1.85 3.07 38.99
CA ARG A 206 -2.50 4.39 38.97
C ARG A 206 -4.01 4.20 38.94
N ALA A 207 -4.76 5.10 39.56
CA ALA A 207 -6.20 5.24 39.33
C ALA A 207 -6.48 6.57 38.64
N SER A 208 -7.61 6.68 37.95
CA SER A 208 -8.10 7.97 37.48
C SER A 208 -9.61 8.09 37.53
N ILE A 209 -10.09 9.29 37.79
CA ILE A 209 -11.48 9.68 37.58
C ILE A 209 -11.55 10.64 36.39
N GLY A 210 -12.51 10.42 35.50
CA GLY A 210 -12.75 11.26 34.32
C GLY A 210 -14.18 11.79 34.29
N LEU A 211 -14.35 13.01 33.80
CA LEU A 211 -15.62 13.64 33.48
C LEU A 211 -15.68 13.95 31.99
N GLU A 212 -16.82 13.71 31.36
CA GLU A 212 -17.02 13.83 29.92
C GLU A 212 -18.24 14.71 29.63
N TYR A 213 -18.11 15.61 28.65
CA TYR A 213 -19.22 16.33 28.03
C TYR A 213 -19.07 16.25 26.51
N GLN A 214 -20.04 15.62 25.84
CA GLN A 214 -20.00 15.38 24.39
C GLN A 214 -21.25 15.95 23.72
N THR A 215 -21.07 16.53 22.54
CA THR A 215 -22.11 17.00 21.61
C THR A 215 -21.71 16.54 20.20
N SER A 216 -22.57 16.71 19.18
CA SER A 216 -22.26 16.23 17.83
C SER A 216 -21.04 16.91 17.19
N LYS A 217 -20.70 18.13 17.62
CA LYS A 217 -19.63 18.97 17.04
C LYS A 217 -18.48 19.27 17.99
N PHE A 218 -18.62 18.99 19.29
CA PHE A 218 -17.66 19.34 20.33
C PHE A 218 -17.67 18.34 21.50
N THR A 219 -16.49 17.99 21.99
CA THR A 219 -16.27 17.10 23.13
C THR A 219 -15.21 17.67 24.07
N ALA A 220 -15.51 17.66 25.37
CA ALA A 220 -14.59 18.04 26.43
C ALA A 220 -14.46 16.89 27.45
N ASN A 221 -13.23 16.54 27.81
CA ASN A 221 -12.93 15.54 28.84
C ASN A 221 -11.98 16.16 29.87
N LEU A 222 -12.22 15.88 31.16
CA LEU A 222 -11.37 16.31 32.27
C LEU A 222 -11.01 15.08 33.09
N ASN A 223 -9.72 14.74 33.16
CA ASN A 223 -9.26 13.56 33.90
C ASN A 223 -8.31 13.97 35.04
N ARG A 224 -8.45 13.34 36.21
CA ARG A 224 -7.49 13.42 37.33
C ARG A 224 -6.91 12.03 37.59
N TYR A 225 -5.60 11.94 37.67
CA TYR A 225 -4.83 10.72 37.87
C TYR A 225 -4.16 10.72 39.24
N PHE A 226 -4.21 9.59 39.92
CA PHE A 226 -3.66 9.35 41.25
C PHE A 226 -2.69 8.18 41.17
N ALA A 227 -1.42 8.42 41.48
CA ALA A 227 -0.45 7.34 41.65
C ALA A 227 -0.83 6.49 42.87
N LEU A 228 -0.80 5.16 42.70
CA LEU A 228 -1.15 4.17 43.75
C LEU A 228 0.01 3.24 44.10
N SER A 229 1.17 3.42 43.47
CA SER A 229 2.38 2.64 43.72
C SER A 229 3.51 3.55 44.16
N ASP A 230 4.16 3.21 45.26
CA ASP A 230 5.39 3.84 45.72
C ASP A 230 6.53 3.69 44.70
N LYS A 231 7.63 4.41 44.94
CA LYS A 231 8.92 4.30 44.26
C LYS A 231 9.36 2.85 43.99
N LYS A 232 9.98 2.60 42.83
CA LYS A 232 10.42 1.27 42.35
C LYS A 232 11.83 1.35 41.78
N VAL A 233 12.73 0.49 42.26
CA VAL A 233 14.12 0.39 41.76
C VAL A 233 14.14 -0.53 40.53
N ILE A 234 14.61 0.00 39.39
CA ILE A 234 14.69 -0.67 38.09
C ILE A 234 16.07 -0.37 37.48
N GLY A 235 16.99 -1.35 37.56
CA GLY A 235 18.37 -1.17 37.15
C GLY A 235 19.06 -0.06 37.96
N ASP A 236 19.78 0.83 37.27
CA ASP A 236 20.44 2.00 37.86
C ASP A 236 19.46 3.12 38.29
N TYR A 237 18.13 2.96 38.17
CA TYR A 237 17.15 4.04 38.41
C TYR A 237 16.10 3.71 39.49
N THR A 238 15.68 4.70 40.28
CA THR A 238 14.40 4.70 40.98
C THR A 238 13.38 5.41 40.13
N GLU A 239 12.22 4.78 39.98
CA GLU A 239 11.10 5.27 39.22
C GLU A 239 9.91 5.54 40.13
N GLU A 240 9.17 6.60 39.86
CA GLU A 240 7.93 6.92 40.55
C GLU A 240 6.81 7.20 39.56
N ALA A 241 5.61 6.70 39.83
CA ALA A 241 4.43 7.02 39.03
C ALA A 241 3.91 8.40 39.42
N LEU A 242 3.68 9.27 38.44
CA LEU A 242 3.22 10.63 38.72
C LEU A 242 1.69 10.71 38.82
N SER A 243 1.22 11.46 39.81
CA SER A 243 -0.15 11.97 39.81
C SER A 243 -0.27 13.13 38.81
N GLY A 244 -1.48 13.51 38.41
CA GLY A 244 -1.62 14.57 37.42
C GLY A 244 -3.04 14.80 36.97
N ARG A 245 -3.23 15.65 35.97
CA ARG A 245 -4.52 15.97 35.35
C ARG A 245 -4.35 16.30 33.87
N ASP A 246 -5.38 16.04 33.09
CA ASP A 246 -5.50 16.57 31.73
C ASP A 246 -6.90 17.13 31.45
N ILE A 247 -6.95 18.02 30.46
CA ILE A 247 -8.17 18.52 29.83
C ILE A 247 -7.99 18.29 28.33
N LYS A 248 -8.91 17.54 27.72
CA LYS A 248 -8.94 17.30 26.27
C LYS A 248 -10.16 17.96 25.66
N LEU A 249 -9.95 18.85 24.71
CA LEU A 249 -10.98 19.49 23.90
C LEU A 249 -10.87 18.98 22.46
N ILE A 250 -12.00 18.59 21.87
CA ILE A 250 -12.10 18.08 20.50
C ILE A 250 -13.24 18.82 19.82
N GLY A 251 -12.99 19.44 18.67
CA GLY A 251 -13.99 20.18 17.90
C GLY A 251 -13.95 19.80 16.42
N GLN A 252 -15.13 19.54 15.83
CA GLN A 252 -15.27 19.29 14.40
C GLN A 252 -15.02 20.60 13.62
N LEU A 253 -14.32 20.52 12.48
CA LEU A 253 -14.07 21.69 11.64
C LEU A 253 -15.34 22.11 10.87
N PRO A 254 -15.66 23.42 10.82
CA PRO A 254 -16.75 23.91 9.98
C PRO A 254 -16.57 23.47 8.52
N TYR A 255 -17.64 22.96 7.91
CA TYR A 255 -17.70 22.46 6.52
C TYR A 255 -16.83 21.24 6.17
N LEU A 256 -16.00 20.74 7.09
CA LEU A 256 -15.17 19.55 6.91
C LEU A 256 -15.59 18.46 7.92
N PRO A 257 -16.67 17.70 7.65
CA PRO A 257 -17.24 16.77 8.63
C PRO A 257 -16.28 15.63 9.02
N TRP A 258 -15.39 15.26 8.11
CA TRP A 258 -14.33 14.24 8.28
C TRP A 258 -13.10 14.76 9.05
N ALA A 259 -13.07 16.01 9.52
CA ALA A 259 -11.89 16.60 10.17
C ALA A 259 -12.21 17.20 11.54
N LYS A 260 -11.36 16.93 12.54
CA LYS A 260 -11.50 17.40 13.92
C LYS A 260 -10.18 17.99 14.42
N ILE A 261 -10.24 19.12 15.13
CA ILE A 261 -9.10 19.65 15.89
C ILE A 261 -9.14 19.04 17.30
N LYS A 262 -7.99 18.55 17.77
CA LYS A 262 -7.76 18.11 19.15
C LYS A 262 -6.77 19.06 19.83
N SER A 263 -7.11 19.48 21.04
CA SER A 263 -6.23 20.22 21.95
C SER A 263 -6.26 19.58 23.32
N THR A 264 -5.13 19.05 23.78
CA THR A 264 -4.95 18.51 25.14
C THR A 264 -4.01 19.40 25.91
N HIS A 265 -4.40 19.85 27.09
CA HIS A 265 -3.49 20.46 28.06
C HIS A 265 -3.36 19.54 29.29
N TYR A 266 -2.13 19.30 29.76
CA TYR A 266 -1.89 18.40 30.89
C TYR A 266 -0.88 18.97 31.87
N SER A 267 -0.95 18.47 33.11
CA SER A 267 -0.03 18.77 34.21
C SER A 267 0.18 17.49 35.03
N TRP A 268 1.41 17.02 35.14
CA TRP A 268 1.81 15.93 36.02
C TRP A 268 2.56 16.53 37.20
N ASP A 269 2.13 16.13 38.39
CA ASP A 269 2.60 16.65 39.67
C ASP A 269 3.95 15.96 39.95
N GLY A 270 5.06 16.70 39.78
CA GLY A 270 6.42 16.15 39.92
C GLY A 270 6.75 15.86 41.38
N VAL A 271 7.57 14.83 41.65
CA VAL A 271 7.89 14.44 43.05
C VAL A 271 9.31 14.82 43.43
N SER A 272 10.28 14.54 42.56
CA SER A 272 11.70 14.87 42.76
C SER A 272 12.26 15.73 41.61
N LYS A 273 11.49 15.92 40.53
CA LYS A 273 11.70 16.92 39.46
C LYS A 273 10.53 17.91 39.44
N PRO A 274 10.68 19.09 38.78
CA PRO A 274 9.58 20.04 38.60
C PRO A 274 8.36 19.44 37.87
N ASP A 275 7.18 20.03 38.09
CA ASP A 275 5.94 19.64 37.38
C ASP A 275 6.13 19.58 35.86
N ILE A 276 5.62 18.51 35.25
CA ILE A 276 5.61 18.32 33.80
C ILE A 276 4.29 18.85 33.24
N LYS A 277 4.32 20.01 32.58
CA LYS A 277 3.16 20.63 31.93
C LYS A 277 3.39 20.69 30.43
N GLY A 278 2.34 20.45 29.67
CA GLY A 278 2.44 20.40 28.22
C GLY A 278 1.10 20.58 27.53
N THR A 279 1.19 20.91 26.24
CA THR A 279 0.04 21.06 25.36
C THR A 279 0.29 20.24 24.10
N ILE A 280 -0.68 19.42 23.74
CA ILE A 280 -0.73 18.67 22.48
C ILE A 280 -1.78 19.31 21.60
N PHE A 281 -1.38 19.72 20.40
CA PHE A 281 -2.28 20.19 19.36
C PHE A 281 -2.21 19.23 18.18
N GLY A 282 -3.35 18.77 17.68
CA GLY A 282 -3.41 17.83 16.56
C GLY A 282 -4.69 17.96 15.74
N ILE A 283 -4.65 17.38 14.54
CA ILE A 283 -5.77 17.28 13.62
C ILE A 283 -6.02 15.78 13.42
N GLU A 284 -7.25 15.34 13.69
CA GLU A 284 -7.75 14.00 13.40
C GLU A 284 -8.59 14.04 12.13
N LEU A 285 -8.28 13.15 11.19
CA LEU A 285 -8.96 12.98 9.92
C LEU A 285 -9.60 11.59 9.89
N ASP A 286 -10.91 11.54 9.66
CA ASP A 286 -11.66 10.30 9.43
C ASP A 286 -11.44 9.89 7.96
N VAL A 287 -10.40 9.09 7.71
CA VAL A 287 -9.98 8.66 6.38
C VAL A 287 -10.92 7.59 5.81
N SER A 288 -11.62 6.86 6.68
CA SER A 288 -12.77 6.03 6.35
C SER A 288 -13.69 5.91 7.60
N PRO A 289 -14.92 5.37 7.47
CA PRO A 289 -15.79 5.08 8.63
C PRO A 289 -15.18 4.18 9.71
N SER A 290 -14.07 3.51 9.40
CA SER A 290 -13.36 2.61 10.31
C SER A 290 -11.86 2.93 10.44
N THR A 291 -11.37 4.04 9.89
CA THR A 291 -9.94 4.38 9.89
C THR A 291 -9.73 5.87 10.14
N THR A 292 -8.93 6.22 11.15
CA THR A 292 -8.60 7.62 11.48
C THR A 292 -7.10 7.87 11.46
N LEU A 293 -6.69 9.02 10.90
CA LEU A 293 -5.32 9.52 10.91
C LEU A 293 -5.25 10.78 11.77
N GLU A 294 -4.50 10.74 12.86
CA GLU A 294 -4.23 11.89 13.72
C GLU A 294 -2.77 12.35 13.52
N ILE A 295 -2.57 13.62 13.18
CA ILE A 295 -1.25 14.26 13.08
C ILE A 295 -1.20 15.39 14.10
N GLY A 296 -0.12 15.48 14.88
CA GLY A 296 -0.04 16.51 15.92
C GLY A 296 1.37 16.83 16.41
N THR A 297 1.45 17.88 17.23
CA THR A 297 2.68 18.31 17.90
C THR A 297 2.45 18.43 19.41
N GLU A 298 3.38 17.91 20.20
CA GLU A 298 3.42 17.95 21.67
C GLU A 298 4.53 18.93 22.08
N ASN A 299 4.17 19.98 22.84
CA ASN A 299 5.10 20.94 23.42
C ASN A 299 5.07 20.83 24.96
N THR A 300 6.23 20.84 25.60
CA THR A 300 6.39 20.51 27.03
C THR A 300 7.47 21.38 27.68
N ASN A 301 7.40 21.62 28.99
CA ASN A 301 8.45 22.34 29.73
C ASN A 301 9.68 21.48 30.11
N THR A 302 9.78 20.23 29.65
CA THR A 302 10.84 19.29 30.07
C THR A 302 11.48 18.53 28.91
N SER A 303 11.07 18.78 27.67
CA SER A 303 11.63 18.18 26.46
C SER A 303 11.28 19.01 25.23
N GLU A 304 12.15 18.94 24.22
CA GLU A 304 11.93 19.53 22.90
C GLU A 304 10.56 19.18 22.30
N ARG A 305 10.08 20.05 21.39
CA ARG A 305 8.80 19.88 20.72
C ARG A 305 8.82 18.64 19.82
N LYS A 306 7.85 17.72 20.02
CA LYS A 306 7.78 16.45 19.27
C LYS A 306 6.60 16.44 18.32
N THR A 307 6.82 16.03 17.07
CA THR A 307 5.77 15.71 16.10
C THR A 307 5.36 14.24 16.21
N TYR A 308 4.14 13.90 15.78
CA TYR A 308 3.70 12.52 15.62
C TYR A 308 2.58 12.37 14.59
N ALA A 309 2.54 11.21 13.96
CA ALA A 309 1.34 10.65 13.33
C ALA A 309 0.83 9.45 14.13
N ASN A 310 -0.48 9.23 14.16
CA ASN A 310 -1.16 8.05 14.72
C ASN A 310 -2.25 7.58 13.76
N LEU A 311 -2.14 6.36 13.27
CA LEU A 311 -3.16 5.67 12.48
C LEU A 311 -3.96 4.74 13.40
N SER A 312 -5.29 4.84 13.39
CA SER A 312 -6.20 3.96 14.14
C SER A 312 -7.19 3.26 13.20
N ALA A 313 -7.50 2.00 13.49
CA ALA A 313 -8.54 1.22 12.85
C ALA A 313 -9.59 0.76 13.89
N GLN A 314 -10.87 0.90 13.56
CA GLN A 314 -12.00 0.61 14.42
C GLN A 314 -12.75 -0.65 13.96
N LEU A 315 -13.20 -1.45 14.91
CA LEU A 315 -13.81 -2.77 14.76
C LEU A 315 -15.14 -2.83 15.54
N PRO A 316 -16.16 -3.57 15.05
CA PRO A 316 -16.16 -4.33 13.81
C PRO A 316 -16.16 -3.44 12.56
N PHE A 317 -15.61 -3.96 11.45
CA PHE A 317 -15.66 -3.29 10.15
C PHE A 317 -17.05 -3.41 9.52
N GLU A 318 -17.52 -2.34 8.86
CA GLU A 318 -18.77 -2.38 8.09
C GLU A 318 -18.68 -3.43 6.95
N GLN A 319 -19.73 -4.24 6.77
CA GLN A 319 -19.75 -5.25 5.71
C GLN A 319 -19.60 -4.57 4.33
N GLY A 320 -18.61 -5.03 3.56
CA GLY A 320 -18.32 -4.52 2.21
C GLY A 320 -17.41 -3.29 2.15
N LYS A 321 -16.93 -2.74 3.28
CA LYS A 321 -15.89 -1.69 3.27
C LYS A 321 -14.51 -2.28 3.61
N SER A 322 -13.50 -1.94 2.81
CA SER A 322 -12.12 -2.42 2.99
C SER A 322 -11.32 -1.49 3.88
N ILE A 323 -10.42 -2.09 4.67
CA ILE A 323 -9.45 -1.42 5.56
C ILE A 323 -8.38 -0.64 4.79
N THR A 324 -8.16 -0.97 3.51
CA THR A 324 -7.14 -0.38 2.62
C THR A 324 -7.68 0.74 1.74
N ASN A 325 -8.99 0.99 1.75
CA ASN A 325 -9.64 1.96 0.89
C ASN A 325 -9.58 3.36 1.53
N PHE A 326 -8.43 4.03 1.42
CA PHE A 326 -8.16 5.38 1.94
C PHE A 326 -8.90 6.50 1.17
N LYS A 327 -10.20 6.33 0.93
CA LYS A 327 -11.08 7.38 0.39
C LYS A 327 -11.64 8.21 1.54
N VAL A 328 -11.07 9.40 1.74
CA VAL A 328 -11.58 10.45 2.65
C VAL A 328 -13.10 10.50 2.56
N ASP A 329 -13.77 10.36 3.71
CA ASP A 329 -15.21 10.11 3.69
C ASP A 329 -15.97 11.31 3.09
N ASN A 330 -16.71 11.02 2.02
CA ASN A 330 -17.52 11.98 1.29
C ASN A 330 -18.99 11.95 1.74
N GLN A 331 -19.36 11.05 2.64
CA GLN A 331 -20.60 11.16 3.39
C GLN A 331 -20.47 12.34 4.39
N PRO A 332 -21.40 13.30 4.41
CA PRO A 332 -21.47 14.21 5.54
C PRO A 332 -21.76 13.39 6.79
N SER A 333 -20.91 13.50 7.83
CA SER A 333 -21.22 13.00 9.18
C SER A 333 -22.64 13.48 9.50
N SER A 334 -23.57 12.54 9.76
CA SER A 334 -25.01 12.80 9.66
C SER A 334 -25.38 14.16 10.24
N ASP A 335 -25.99 15.04 9.43
CA ASP A 335 -26.29 16.44 9.77
C ASP A 335 -27.38 16.54 10.84
N SER A 336 -26.98 16.17 12.05
CA SER A 336 -27.83 15.85 13.18
C SER A 336 -27.19 16.49 14.41
N ASP A 337 -27.95 17.38 15.04
CA ASP A 337 -27.63 17.95 16.36
C ASP A 337 -27.70 16.90 17.50
N ILE A 338 -27.74 15.60 17.18
CA ILE A 338 -28.05 14.50 18.08
C ILE A 338 -26.81 13.59 18.20
N VAL A 339 -26.49 13.20 19.43
CA VAL A 339 -25.45 12.20 19.77
C VAL A 339 -26.11 10.91 20.24
N ARG A 340 -25.51 9.75 19.97
CA ARG A 340 -26.08 8.45 20.36
C ARG A 340 -25.17 7.72 21.33
N LEU A 341 -25.76 7.04 22.31
CA LEU A 341 -25.00 6.16 23.22
C LEU A 341 -24.53 4.86 22.51
N THR A 342 -25.14 4.52 21.38
CA THR A 342 -24.77 3.41 20.50
C THR A 342 -23.43 3.60 19.77
N ASP A 343 -22.96 4.85 19.65
CA ASP A 343 -21.71 5.17 18.92
C ASP A 343 -20.46 4.67 19.68
N LEU A 344 -20.63 4.31 20.96
CA LEU A 344 -19.62 3.72 21.85
C LEU A 344 -18.25 4.42 21.75
N THR A 345 -18.26 5.74 21.82
CA THR A 345 -17.03 6.57 21.78
C THR A 345 -16.08 6.15 22.91
N LEU A 346 -14.81 5.90 22.59
CA LEU A 346 -13.83 5.50 23.61
C LEU A 346 -13.56 6.65 24.59
N VAL A 347 -13.28 6.33 25.86
CA VAL A 347 -12.95 7.34 26.87
C VAL A 347 -11.63 8.04 26.52
N GLU A 348 -11.71 9.36 26.40
CA GLU A 348 -10.59 10.22 26.03
C GLU A 348 -9.75 10.62 27.25
N ARG A 349 -8.69 9.84 27.51
CA ARG A 349 -7.76 9.97 28.65
C ARG A 349 -6.31 9.67 28.24
N SER A 350 -5.37 9.89 29.16
CA SER A 350 -3.96 9.49 29.07
C SER A 350 -3.80 8.04 29.56
N ASN A 351 -3.68 7.09 28.63
CA ASN A 351 -3.63 5.66 28.96
C ASN A 351 -2.23 5.16 29.38
N LYS A 352 -1.15 5.89 29.04
CA LYS A 352 0.20 5.59 29.58
C LYS A 352 0.32 6.11 31.02
N ILE A 353 0.94 5.35 31.92
CA ILE A 353 1.39 5.86 33.22
C ILE A 353 2.63 6.73 32.98
N ARG A 354 2.53 8.05 33.25
CA ARG A 354 3.71 8.93 33.30
C ARG A 354 4.52 8.59 34.54
N ILE A 355 5.83 8.58 34.38
CA ILE A 355 6.81 8.25 35.41
C ILE A 355 7.85 9.36 35.51
N GLU A 356 8.50 9.44 36.66
CA GLU A 356 9.74 10.17 36.87
C GLU A 356 10.87 9.15 37.07
N LYS A 357 11.99 9.29 36.34
CA LYS A 357 13.22 8.52 36.56
C LYS A 357 14.26 9.35 37.31
N ILE A 358 14.82 8.74 38.35
CA ILE A 358 15.92 9.27 39.18
C ILE A 358 17.04 8.23 39.15
N LEU A 359 18.29 8.62 38.90
CA LEU A 359 19.42 7.68 38.92
C LEU A 359 19.76 7.33 40.39
N ASN A 360 19.76 6.04 40.72
CA ASN A 360 20.11 5.50 42.05
C ASN A 360 21.62 5.42 42.27
N THR A 361 22.33 5.03 41.22
CA THR A 361 23.77 4.80 41.28
C THR A 361 24.44 6.13 40.96
N ALA A 362 25.10 6.75 41.94
CA ALA A 362 25.92 7.92 41.71
C ALA A 362 27.12 7.54 40.82
N LYS A 363 26.92 7.64 39.50
CA LYS A 363 28.00 7.67 38.52
C LYS A 363 28.45 9.12 38.40
N SER A 364 29.72 9.35 38.72
CA SER A 364 30.33 10.66 38.79
C SER A 364 30.28 11.34 37.40
N VAL A 365 29.42 12.34 37.25
CA VAL A 365 29.53 13.30 36.15
C VAL A 365 30.62 14.29 36.54
N SER A 366 31.62 14.48 35.69
CA SER A 366 32.71 15.41 35.98
C SER A 366 32.33 16.79 35.45
N ALA A 367 31.82 17.65 36.34
CA ALA A 367 31.56 19.04 35.98
C ALA A 367 32.84 19.87 36.16
N ILE A 368 33.34 20.45 35.07
CA ILE A 368 34.42 21.45 35.07
C ILE A 368 33.74 22.83 35.00
N LEU A 369 33.86 23.63 36.06
CA LEU A 369 33.39 25.01 36.03
C LEU A 369 34.59 25.96 36.12
N GLY A 370 34.66 26.90 35.18
CA GLY A 370 35.62 27.99 35.17
C GLY A 370 34.93 29.30 35.53
N VAL A 371 35.50 30.05 36.48
CA VAL A 371 35.03 31.40 36.85
C VAL A 371 36.05 32.42 36.38
N PHE A 372 35.78 32.98 35.20
CA PHE A 372 36.59 33.98 34.52
C PHE A 372 38.01 33.50 34.15
N ASN A 373 38.55 34.04 33.06
CA ASN A 373 39.86 33.61 32.52
C ASN A 373 41.02 34.33 33.23
N ALA A 374 40.72 35.42 33.94
CA ALA A 374 41.49 35.80 35.11
C ALA A 374 41.03 34.96 36.31
N ALA A 375 41.94 34.18 36.90
CA ALA A 375 41.64 33.21 37.94
C ALA A 375 40.96 33.83 39.18
N THR A 376 39.64 33.67 39.31
CA THR A 376 38.93 34.07 40.53
C THR A 376 39.21 33.06 41.64
N GLN A 377 40.16 33.34 42.53
CA GLN A 377 40.59 32.46 43.60
C GLN A 377 39.65 32.52 44.81
N GLY A 378 39.25 31.36 45.34
CA GLY A 378 38.51 31.27 46.61
C GLY A 378 37.01 31.59 46.55
N ALA A 379 36.45 31.88 45.38
CA ALA A 379 35.02 32.11 45.18
C ALA A 379 34.21 30.86 45.56
N THR A 380 33.11 31.04 46.30
CA THR A 380 32.23 29.93 46.65
C THR A 380 31.22 29.71 45.55
N CYS A 381 31.34 28.61 44.81
CA CYS A 381 30.43 28.21 43.74
C CYS A 381 29.44 27.15 44.24
N THR A 382 28.17 27.31 43.89
CA THR A 382 27.10 26.34 44.20
C THR A 382 26.27 26.04 42.95
N LEU A 383 26.02 24.76 42.68
CA LEU A 383 25.14 24.24 41.63
C LEU A 383 23.68 24.17 42.11
N TYR A 384 22.77 24.50 41.20
CA TYR A 384 21.31 24.47 41.40
C TYR A 384 20.63 23.67 40.29
N GLN A 385 19.59 22.93 40.65
CA GLN A 385 18.65 22.30 39.72
C GLN A 385 17.50 23.29 39.44
N GLY A 386 17.43 23.81 38.22
CA GLY A 386 16.56 24.94 37.88
C GLY A 386 17.25 26.29 38.13
N ALA A 387 16.45 27.33 38.38
CA ALA A 387 16.96 28.67 38.62
C ALA A 387 17.57 28.79 40.04
N VAL A 388 18.56 29.67 40.19
CA VAL A 388 19.19 29.98 41.49
C VAL A 388 18.15 30.51 42.50
N SER A 389 17.15 31.25 42.01
CA SER A 389 16.01 31.77 42.76
C SER A 389 15.08 30.70 43.35
N ASP A 390 15.05 29.48 42.77
CA ASP A 390 14.26 28.36 43.31
C ASP A 390 14.93 27.68 44.53
N GLY A 391 16.21 27.98 44.81
CA GLY A 391 16.92 27.50 46.00
C GLY A 391 17.30 26.02 46.02
N ASN A 392 17.00 25.27 44.94
CA ASN A 392 17.24 23.83 44.80
C ASN A 392 18.72 23.47 44.60
N LYS A 393 19.54 23.62 45.65
CA LYS A 393 20.97 23.30 45.63
C LYS A 393 21.21 21.81 45.39
N ILE A 394 22.15 21.48 44.49
CA ILE A 394 22.54 20.09 44.23
C ILE A 394 23.48 19.60 45.35
N THR A 395 23.16 18.47 45.98
CA THR A 395 23.97 17.86 47.05
C THR A 395 25.39 17.53 46.55
N GLY A 396 26.41 18.01 47.27
CA GLY A 396 27.82 17.90 46.88
C GLY A 396 28.28 18.92 45.83
N GLY A 397 27.35 19.62 45.18
CA GLY A 397 27.61 20.69 44.21
C GLY A 397 27.94 22.03 44.85
N SER A 398 28.76 22.09 45.90
CA SER A 398 29.20 23.34 46.52
C SER A 398 30.65 23.26 47.01
N GLY A 399 31.44 24.31 46.75
CA GLY A 399 32.86 24.38 47.12
C GLY A 399 33.51 25.68 46.65
N ASN A 400 34.84 25.78 46.78
CA ASN A 400 35.60 26.99 46.45
C ASN A 400 36.52 26.81 45.25
N THR A 401 36.66 27.84 44.42
CA THR A 401 37.58 27.85 43.28
C THR A 401 39.05 27.83 43.71
N GLN A 402 39.87 27.15 42.90
CA GLN A 402 41.31 27.03 43.10
C GLN A 402 42.06 28.27 42.58
N ALA A 403 43.39 28.28 42.70
CA ALA A 403 44.24 29.39 42.27
C ALA A 403 44.26 29.63 40.74
N ASN A 404 43.62 28.75 39.95
CA ASN A 404 43.40 28.90 38.51
C ASN A 404 41.95 29.28 38.15
N GLY A 405 41.13 29.70 39.13
CA GLY A 405 39.72 30.09 38.91
C GLY A 405 38.76 28.92 38.67
N GLN A 406 39.26 27.69 38.62
CA GLN A 406 38.44 26.50 38.34
C GLN A 406 37.95 25.82 39.62
N ILE A 407 36.81 25.14 39.50
CA ILE A 407 36.30 24.21 40.50
C ILE A 407 35.73 22.96 39.80
N SER A 408 36.04 21.79 40.38
CA SER A 408 35.53 20.50 39.93
C SER A 408 34.70 19.86 41.03
N PHE A 409 33.45 19.53 40.74
CA PHE A 409 32.54 18.92 41.71
C PHE A 409 32.55 17.40 41.55
N ALA A 410 33.44 16.72 42.28
CA ALA A 410 33.52 15.27 42.24
C ALA A 410 32.28 14.59 42.85
N ASN A 411 31.78 13.55 42.18
CA ASN A 411 30.68 12.68 42.64
C ASN A 411 29.30 13.36 42.82
N VAL A 412 29.02 14.41 42.02
CA VAL A 412 27.71 15.06 42.01
C VAL A 412 26.75 14.35 41.04
N VAL A 413 25.49 14.20 41.44
CA VAL A 413 24.42 13.65 40.60
C VAL A 413 23.60 14.80 40.05
N ILE A 414 23.73 15.05 38.74
CA ILE A 414 23.03 16.13 38.03
C ILE A 414 21.85 15.51 37.25
N PRO A 415 20.59 15.89 37.54
CA PRO A 415 19.43 15.39 36.82
C PRO A 415 19.22 16.10 35.48
N THR A 416 18.45 15.49 34.59
CA THR A 416 18.00 16.11 33.33
C THR A 416 17.19 17.39 33.58
N GLY A 417 17.46 18.43 32.80
CA GLY A 417 16.78 19.74 32.88
C GLY A 417 17.76 20.92 32.97
N LEU A 418 17.24 22.10 33.32
CA LEU A 418 18.05 23.31 33.51
C LEU A 418 19.00 23.12 34.71
N VAL A 419 20.28 23.38 34.50
CA VAL A 419 21.31 23.39 35.55
C VAL A 419 21.95 24.76 35.58
N SER A 420 22.06 25.35 36.79
CA SER A 420 22.66 26.67 36.99
C SER A 420 23.82 26.59 37.98
N VAL A 421 24.86 27.40 37.77
CA VAL A 421 25.88 27.70 38.77
C VAL A 421 25.68 29.12 39.31
N ASN A 422 26.01 29.33 40.58
CA ASN A 422 26.14 30.65 41.20
C ASN A 422 27.43 30.70 42.03
N CYS A 423 28.36 31.55 41.62
CA CYS A 423 29.65 31.78 42.27
C CYS A 423 29.67 33.16 42.94
N THR A 424 30.09 33.21 44.21
CA THR A 424 30.04 34.44 45.04
C THR A 424 31.32 34.59 45.87
N GLY A 425 31.84 35.82 45.95
CA GLY A 425 33.04 36.15 46.73
C GLY A 425 34.31 35.63 46.08
N GLY A 426 35.40 35.55 46.85
CA GLY A 426 36.74 35.28 46.32
C GLY A 426 37.42 36.54 45.79
N THR A 427 38.56 36.37 45.13
CA THR A 427 39.41 37.48 44.68
C THR A 427 39.89 37.20 43.26
N TYR A 428 39.86 38.20 42.37
CA TYR A 428 40.48 38.10 41.03
C TYR A 428 41.32 39.34 40.74
N THR A 429 42.30 39.20 39.85
CA THR A 429 43.00 40.35 39.26
C THR A 429 42.48 40.54 37.86
N ASP A 430 42.04 41.75 37.53
CA ASP A 430 41.48 42.02 36.23
C ASP A 430 42.53 42.00 35.11
N GLN A 431 42.23 41.36 33.98
CA GLN A 431 43.16 41.22 32.86
C GLN A 431 43.34 42.50 32.02
N ALA A 432 42.38 43.42 32.04
CA ALA A 432 42.48 44.69 31.32
C ALA A 432 43.10 45.80 32.17
N THR A 433 42.70 45.90 33.44
CA THR A 433 43.09 47.00 34.34
C THR A 433 44.26 46.65 35.27
N GLY A 434 44.55 45.37 35.47
CA GLY A 434 45.54 44.89 36.44
C GLY A 434 45.14 45.08 37.91
N GLN A 435 43.93 45.57 38.20
CA GLN A 435 43.47 45.78 39.57
C GLN A 435 43.00 44.47 40.22
N THR A 436 43.36 44.24 41.48
CA THR A 436 42.83 43.10 42.27
C THR A 436 41.53 43.50 42.96
N ILE A 437 40.44 42.77 42.69
CA ILE A 437 39.10 43.02 43.22
C ILE A 437 38.75 41.94 44.25
N ASP A 438 38.43 42.38 45.47
CA ASP A 438 38.03 41.56 46.62
C ASP A 438 36.88 42.27 47.39
N PRO A 439 35.68 41.67 47.53
CA PRO A 439 35.26 40.41 46.93
C PRO A 439 34.94 40.52 45.43
N ALA A 440 35.21 39.46 44.68
CA ALA A 440 34.80 39.29 43.29
C ALA A 440 33.26 39.33 43.12
N PRO A 441 32.75 39.80 41.97
CA PRO A 441 31.31 39.90 41.71
C PRO A 441 30.61 38.54 41.72
N THR A 442 29.30 38.55 41.91
CA THR A 442 28.49 37.33 41.79
C THR A 442 28.31 36.99 40.31
N LEU A 443 28.65 35.76 39.93
CA LEU A 443 28.54 35.29 38.54
C LEU A 443 27.76 33.97 38.46
N ARG A 444 26.84 33.91 37.50
CA ARG A 444 26.00 32.76 37.18
C ARG A 444 26.14 32.38 35.72
N ALA A 445 25.84 31.12 35.45
CA ALA A 445 25.67 30.56 34.12
C ALA A 445 24.66 29.42 34.22
N ALA A 446 23.89 29.18 33.15
CA ALA A 446 22.93 28.10 33.12
C ALA A 446 22.73 27.54 31.70
N LYS A 447 22.48 26.23 31.61
CA LYS A 447 22.31 25.48 30.35
C LYS A 447 21.33 24.32 30.54
N LEU A 448 20.70 23.86 29.47
CA LEU A 448 19.83 22.68 29.50
C LEU A 448 20.67 21.40 29.43
N TYR A 449 20.68 20.60 30.50
CA TYR A 449 21.43 19.34 30.56
C TYR A 449 20.55 18.14 30.16
N LEU A 450 21.00 17.41 29.13
CA LEU A 450 20.30 16.27 28.54
C LEU A 450 20.44 14.95 29.34
N GLY A 451 21.25 14.93 30.42
CA GLY A 451 21.43 13.75 31.28
C GLY A 451 22.47 12.74 30.79
N THR A 452 23.22 13.08 29.75
CA THR A 452 24.25 12.25 29.13
C THR A 452 25.48 13.10 28.79
N GLY A 453 26.68 12.63 29.15
CA GLY A 453 27.94 13.34 28.92
C GLY A 453 28.44 14.10 30.16
N ASP A 454 29.60 14.74 30.02
CA ASP A 454 30.10 15.71 31.02
C ASP A 454 29.41 17.07 30.84
N LEU A 455 29.38 17.89 31.89
CA LEU A 455 28.73 19.21 31.89
C LEU A 455 29.72 20.31 32.26
N THR A 456 30.07 21.14 31.28
CA THR A 456 30.80 22.39 31.49
C THR A 456 29.80 23.54 31.67
N LEU A 457 30.00 24.37 32.68
CA LEU A 457 29.35 25.68 32.81
C LEU A 457 30.43 26.73 33.11
N TYR A 458 30.64 27.63 32.15
CA TYR A 458 31.56 28.75 32.27
C TYR A 458 30.81 29.99 32.78
N ALA A 459 31.24 30.54 33.92
CA ALA A 459 30.62 31.71 34.53
C ALA A 459 31.46 32.98 34.24
N SER A 460 30.84 33.94 33.57
CA SER A 460 31.43 35.19 33.11
C SER A 460 30.45 36.36 33.28
N PRO A 461 30.90 37.62 33.19
CA PRO A 461 30.01 38.78 33.11
C PRO A 461 28.93 38.66 32.02
N LEU A 462 29.26 38.08 30.86
CA LEU A 462 28.29 37.89 29.77
C LEU A 462 27.23 36.83 30.10
N SER A 463 27.62 35.70 30.72
CA SER A 463 26.66 34.68 31.14
C SER A 463 25.80 35.13 32.32
N GLU A 464 26.34 36.00 33.21
CA GLU A 464 25.59 36.61 34.31
C GLU A 464 24.51 37.55 33.76
N ILE A 465 24.84 38.39 32.77
CA ILE A 465 23.88 39.26 32.08
C ILE A 465 22.79 38.43 31.40
N ALA A 466 23.17 37.40 30.63
CA ALA A 466 22.21 36.50 29.98
C ALA A 466 21.29 35.79 30.99
N TYR A 467 21.86 35.33 32.11
CA TYR A 467 21.12 34.72 33.21
C TYR A 467 20.10 35.70 33.81
N GLN A 468 20.52 36.92 34.16
CA GLN A 468 19.61 37.89 34.77
C GLN A 468 18.51 38.34 33.81
N LEU A 469 18.82 38.55 32.52
CA LEU A 469 17.80 38.84 31.51
C LEU A 469 16.75 37.72 31.41
N ALA A 470 17.17 36.45 31.43
CA ALA A 470 16.24 35.32 31.46
C ALA A 470 15.39 35.27 32.76
N ASP A 471 15.97 35.60 33.92
CA ASP A 471 15.30 35.60 35.24
C ASP A 471 14.27 36.76 35.38
N THR A 472 14.44 37.86 34.64
CA THR A 472 13.55 39.06 34.73
C THR A 472 12.16 38.90 34.10
N ALA A 473 11.85 37.77 33.46
CA ALA A 473 10.56 37.47 32.82
C ALA A 473 9.41 37.16 33.83
N ASN A 474 9.28 38.01 34.86
CA ASN A 474 8.41 37.93 36.03
C ASN A 474 7.08 37.17 35.80
N GLY A 475 7.00 35.94 36.31
CA GLY A 475 5.75 35.25 36.60
C GLY A 475 5.62 33.80 36.09
N ASN A 476 6.37 33.40 35.06
CA ASN A 476 6.28 32.05 34.51
C ASN A 476 7.61 31.28 34.59
N ARG A 477 7.77 30.48 35.66
CA ARG A 477 8.97 29.66 35.92
C ARG A 477 9.29 28.58 34.87
N GLN A 478 8.45 28.43 33.83
CA GLN A 478 8.76 27.60 32.66
C GLN A 478 9.48 28.37 31.54
N ALA A 479 9.69 29.69 31.68
CA ALA A 479 10.35 30.52 30.69
C ALA A 479 11.89 30.43 30.73
N ILE A 480 12.52 30.50 31.92
CA ILE A 480 13.99 30.59 32.05
C ILE A 480 14.70 29.46 31.29
N ALA A 481 14.25 28.21 31.43
CA ALA A 481 14.86 27.05 30.77
C ALA A 481 14.77 27.07 29.23
N PHE A 482 13.84 27.85 28.64
CA PHE A 482 13.67 28.01 27.19
C PHE A 482 14.28 29.32 26.67
N VAL A 483 14.35 30.35 27.52
CA VAL A 483 14.85 31.68 27.20
C VAL A 483 16.36 31.81 27.45
N ILE A 484 16.97 30.98 28.30
CA ILE A 484 18.39 31.10 28.63
C ILE A 484 19.32 30.87 27.42
N GLU A 485 19.03 29.89 26.56
CA GLU A 485 19.83 29.64 25.34
C GLU A 485 19.66 30.77 24.32
N ASP A 486 18.43 31.30 24.16
CA ASP A 486 18.14 32.50 23.37
C ASP A 486 18.94 33.71 23.88
N LYS A 487 19.01 33.94 25.20
CA LYS A 487 19.80 35.03 25.79
C LYS A 487 21.31 34.82 25.75
N ASN A 488 21.79 33.59 25.86
CA ASN A 488 23.22 33.32 25.64
C ASN A 488 23.62 33.68 24.20
N ASN A 489 22.80 33.32 23.21
CA ASN A 489 23.04 33.63 21.79
C ASN A 489 22.87 35.14 21.48
N GLU A 490 21.86 35.79 22.06
CA GLU A 490 21.62 37.24 21.90
C GLU A 490 22.79 38.06 22.46
N ILE A 491 23.29 37.71 23.65
CA ILE A 491 24.45 38.38 24.26
C ILE A 491 25.71 38.12 23.46
N ALA A 492 25.99 36.87 23.05
CA ALA A 492 27.14 36.57 22.19
C ALA A 492 27.12 37.40 20.89
N THR A 493 25.95 37.52 20.26
CA THR A 493 25.75 38.35 19.06
C THR A 493 25.95 39.84 19.35
N THR A 494 25.43 40.34 20.47
CA THR A 494 25.53 41.76 20.88
C THR A 494 26.97 42.20 21.11
N PHE A 495 27.82 41.31 21.65
CA PHE A 495 29.25 41.57 21.87
C PHE A 495 30.13 41.20 20.66
N GLY A 496 29.54 40.98 19.48
CA GLY A 496 30.29 40.73 18.23
C GLY A 496 30.92 39.33 18.12
N ILE A 497 30.55 38.39 18.99
CA ILE A 497 31.08 37.03 19.07
C ILE A 497 29.99 35.98 18.76
N ALA A 498 29.18 36.24 17.72
CA ALA A 498 28.10 35.35 17.29
C ALA A 498 28.64 33.94 16.97
N GLY A 499 27.93 32.90 17.42
CA GLY A 499 28.33 31.50 17.27
C GLY A 499 29.22 30.94 18.38
N VAL A 500 29.71 31.78 19.31
CA VAL A 500 30.47 31.35 20.49
C VAL A 500 29.52 30.93 21.62
N ASP A 501 29.63 29.69 22.11
CA ASP A 501 28.92 29.25 23.33
C ASP A 501 29.62 29.80 24.58
N ILE A 502 29.21 31.00 24.99
CA ILE A 502 29.71 31.72 26.17
C ILE A 502 29.52 30.98 27.51
N THR A 503 28.84 29.82 27.52
CA THR A 503 28.64 28.98 28.70
C THR A 503 29.46 27.69 28.69
N SER A 504 30.12 27.34 27.58
CA SER A 504 30.92 26.10 27.45
C SER A 504 32.32 26.31 26.88
N VAL A 505 32.55 27.40 26.15
CA VAL A 505 33.88 27.82 25.67
C VAL A 505 34.71 28.37 26.83
N VAL A 506 36.02 28.05 26.84
CA VAL A 506 36.99 28.62 27.80
C VAL A 506 37.79 29.70 27.07
N PRO A 507 37.77 30.96 27.49
CA PRO A 507 38.48 32.03 26.80
C PRO A 507 39.99 31.99 27.02
N THR A 508 40.78 32.45 26.04
CA THR A 508 42.26 32.49 26.09
C THR A 508 42.81 33.58 27.02
N ASP A 509 43.85 33.28 27.81
CA ASP A 509 44.54 34.25 28.69
C ASP A 509 45.34 35.31 27.91
N VAL A 510 44.69 36.47 27.71
CA VAL A 510 45.25 37.67 27.07
C VAL A 510 46.40 38.32 27.83
N SER A 511 46.75 37.86 29.04
CA SER A 511 47.78 38.46 29.90
C SER A 511 49.11 37.68 29.96
N SER A 512 49.19 36.48 29.37
CA SER A 512 50.32 35.57 29.56
C SER A 512 51.60 36.00 28.80
N THR A 513 52.75 35.92 29.47
CA THR A 513 54.02 36.56 29.03
C THR A 513 54.87 35.75 28.04
N SER A 514 54.35 34.67 27.45
CA SER A 514 55.14 33.71 26.66
C SER A 514 55.13 33.98 25.14
N THR A 515 55.96 34.94 24.70
CA THR A 515 56.61 35.03 23.37
C THR A 515 55.80 34.93 22.06
N ASN A 516 54.48 34.74 22.10
CA ASN A 516 53.56 34.71 20.96
C ASN A 516 52.40 35.69 21.21
N LEU A 517 52.73 36.98 21.44
CA LEU A 517 51.77 38.07 21.68
C LEU A 517 50.98 38.50 20.42
N CYS A 518 50.61 37.52 19.60
CA CYS A 518 49.65 37.62 18.50
C CYS A 518 48.43 36.72 18.83
N VAL A 519 47.82 36.96 20.00
CA VAL A 519 46.67 36.21 20.55
C VAL A 519 45.38 36.66 19.85
N ALA A 520 45.37 36.48 18.53
CA ALA A 520 44.28 36.83 17.63
C ALA A 520 44.19 35.79 16.51
N GLY A 521 44.08 34.52 16.92
CA GLY A 521 43.45 33.50 16.10
C GLY A 521 41.98 33.85 15.86
N ASP A 522 41.39 33.26 14.83
CA ASP A 522 39.96 33.43 14.52
C ASP A 522 39.09 32.36 15.23
N ASP A 523 39.65 31.67 16.23
CA ASP A 523 38.94 30.68 17.02
C ASP A 523 38.03 31.31 18.09
N ASN A 524 37.16 30.48 18.67
CA ASN A 524 36.12 30.92 19.59
C ASN A 524 36.70 31.32 20.97
N ASP A 525 37.87 30.77 21.33
CA ASP A 525 38.50 30.93 22.64
C ASP A 525 39.19 32.31 22.72
N ASP A 526 39.92 32.71 21.67
CA ASP A 526 40.52 34.05 21.53
C ASP A 526 39.44 35.15 21.44
N LYS A 527 38.42 34.94 20.60
CA LYS A 527 37.28 35.86 20.46
C LYS A 527 36.58 36.14 21.79
N PHE A 528 36.35 35.11 22.59
CA PHE A 528 35.68 35.23 23.87
C PHE A 528 36.56 35.96 24.91
N GLY A 529 37.87 35.68 24.94
CA GLY A 529 38.79 36.35 25.87
C GLY A 529 38.87 37.86 25.62
N LEU A 530 38.81 38.25 24.35
CA LEU A 530 38.80 39.65 23.91
C LEU A 530 37.58 40.42 24.40
N ALA A 531 36.39 39.84 24.25
CA ALA A 531 35.13 40.47 24.64
C ALA A 531 35.07 40.72 26.16
N LEU A 532 35.59 39.77 26.96
CA LEU A 532 35.64 39.91 28.42
C LEU A 532 36.59 41.02 28.88
N ALA A 533 37.74 41.19 28.22
CA ALA A 533 38.68 42.27 28.51
C ALA A 533 38.08 43.66 28.17
N ALA A 534 37.31 43.76 27.08
CA ALA A 534 36.63 45.00 26.71
C ALA A 534 35.56 45.41 27.75
N VAL A 535 34.72 44.47 28.20
CA VAL A 535 33.68 44.72 29.22
C VAL A 535 34.27 45.29 30.51
N SER A 536 35.39 44.75 30.98
CA SER A 536 35.98 45.21 32.24
C SER A 536 36.60 46.60 32.14
N GLN A 537 37.31 46.89 31.04
CA GLN A 537 37.89 48.22 30.81
C GLN A 537 36.82 49.31 30.72
N MET A 538 35.63 48.99 30.19
CA MET A 538 34.49 49.90 30.16
C MET A 538 33.92 50.17 31.56
N SER A 539 33.84 49.15 32.43
CA SER A 539 33.38 49.31 33.81
C SER A 539 34.26 50.32 34.56
N GLU A 540 35.59 50.15 34.49
CA GLU A 540 36.56 51.05 35.13
C GLU A 540 36.41 52.49 34.60
N ASN A 541 36.33 52.67 33.28
CA ASN A 541 36.22 54.00 32.66
C ASN A 541 34.90 54.73 32.99
N ALA A 542 33.82 53.99 33.24
CA ALA A 542 32.55 54.56 33.69
C ALA A 542 32.54 54.88 35.20
N GLY A 543 33.60 54.53 35.95
CA GLY A 543 33.65 54.66 37.41
C GLY A 543 32.79 53.63 38.15
N HIS A 544 32.34 52.58 37.46
CA HIS A 544 31.49 51.52 37.98
C HIS A 544 32.31 50.28 38.33
N ASN A 545 31.98 49.63 39.45
CA ASN A 545 32.54 48.31 39.74
C ASN A 545 31.91 47.26 38.82
N VAL A 546 32.63 46.19 38.47
CA VAL A 546 32.12 45.12 37.57
C VAL A 546 30.82 44.47 38.10
N SER A 547 30.58 44.54 39.42
CA SER A 547 29.30 44.16 40.07
C SER A 547 28.10 45.04 39.71
N GLU A 548 28.33 46.32 39.40
CA GLU A 548 27.32 47.30 39.00
C GLU A 548 27.02 47.20 37.50
N ALA A 549 28.04 46.95 36.68
CA ALA A 549 27.89 46.67 35.25
C ALA A 549 27.12 45.37 34.93
N THR A 550 26.89 44.51 35.94
CA THR A 550 26.24 43.20 35.80
C THR A 550 24.89 43.07 36.51
N THR A 551 24.29 44.14 37.06
CA THR A 551 23.06 44.06 37.88
C THR A 551 21.79 44.60 37.21
N VAL A 552 20.70 43.82 37.21
CA VAL A 552 19.33 44.25 36.86
C VAL A 552 18.56 44.69 38.12
N GLU A 553 18.23 45.97 38.24
CA GLU A 553 17.24 46.44 39.22
C GLU A 553 15.80 46.34 38.67
N GLN A 554 14.85 45.95 39.54
CA GLN A 554 13.41 46.00 39.24
C GLN A 554 12.75 47.18 39.95
N GLY A 555 12.49 48.25 39.18
CA GLY A 555 11.68 49.41 39.56
C GLY A 555 10.78 49.83 38.40
N GLY A 556 9.67 50.51 38.69
CA GLY A 556 8.73 50.96 37.66
C GLY A 556 9.32 52.06 36.77
N ASP A 557 9.10 51.94 35.46
CA ASP A 557 9.74 52.66 34.36
C ASP A 557 11.25 52.42 34.22
N ASN A 558 11.60 51.79 33.09
CA ASN A 558 12.92 51.38 32.59
C ASN A 558 13.57 50.12 33.18
N MET A 559 13.72 49.13 32.30
CA MET A 559 14.46 47.90 32.48
C MET A 559 15.97 48.21 32.42
N HIS A 560 16.59 48.48 33.58
CA HIS A 560 17.91 49.10 33.63
C HIS A 560 19.02 48.35 32.89
N VAL A 561 19.02 47.00 32.81
CA VAL A 561 20.05 46.30 32.00
C VAL A 561 19.85 46.44 30.50
N ASN A 562 18.63 46.63 30.00
CA ASN A 562 18.49 47.01 28.61
C ASN A 562 19.04 48.43 28.42
N GLN A 563 18.92 49.31 29.42
CA GLN A 563 19.50 50.64 29.38
C GLN A 563 21.04 50.62 29.52
N THR A 564 21.62 49.83 30.43
CA THR A 564 23.07 49.68 30.62
C THR A 564 23.72 48.91 29.48
N ILE A 565 23.09 47.86 28.91
CA ILE A 565 23.55 47.22 27.67
C ILE A 565 23.41 48.18 26.49
N GLN A 566 22.31 48.93 26.37
CA GLN A 566 22.18 49.94 25.32
C GLN A 566 23.13 51.12 25.55
N GLU A 567 23.51 51.48 26.77
CA GLU A 567 24.48 52.54 27.08
C GLU A 567 25.91 52.04 26.87
N ILE A 568 26.25 50.80 27.25
CA ILE A 568 27.49 50.11 26.90
C ILE A 568 27.60 49.98 25.37
N ALA A 569 26.58 49.47 24.70
CA ALA A 569 26.54 49.38 23.24
C ALA A 569 26.53 50.77 22.57
N THR A 570 25.86 51.77 23.15
CA THR A 570 25.87 53.15 22.63
C THR A 570 27.21 53.85 22.92
N ASP A 571 27.96 53.50 23.96
CA ASP A 571 29.29 54.05 24.26
C ASP A 571 30.40 53.36 23.48
N ILE A 572 30.21 52.07 23.17
CA ILE A 572 30.94 51.34 22.11
C ILE A 572 30.67 52.00 20.75
N VAL A 573 29.41 52.30 20.42
CA VAL A 573 29.01 52.91 19.13
C VAL A 573 29.31 54.41 19.05
N ALA A 574 29.43 55.13 20.17
CA ALA A 574 29.71 56.57 20.26
C ALA A 574 31.15 56.89 20.67
N GLY A 575 31.99 55.89 20.95
CA GLY A 575 33.45 56.03 21.13
C GLY A 575 33.88 56.79 22.39
N ARG A 576 33.22 56.62 23.54
CA ARG A 576 33.50 57.37 24.78
C ARG A 576 34.57 56.73 25.69
N ILE A 577 35.67 56.23 25.11
CA ILE A 577 36.76 55.52 25.81
C ILE A 577 38.13 56.16 25.41
N VAL A 578 39.07 56.37 26.33
CA VAL A 578 40.17 57.38 26.18
C VAL A 578 41.58 56.88 26.52
N ALA A 579 42.55 57.20 25.64
CA ALA A 579 43.99 57.22 25.92
C ALA A 579 44.85 57.85 24.79
N ILE A 580 45.85 58.62 25.22
CA ILE A 580 47.19 58.90 24.63
C ILE A 580 47.44 58.81 23.10
N ALA A 581 47.68 59.96 22.46
CA ALA A 581 48.61 60.17 21.32
C ALA A 581 49.07 61.65 21.29
N GLU A 582 50.22 62.08 20.77
CA GLU A 582 51.22 61.50 19.86
C GLU A 582 52.58 62.25 20.04
N GLN A 583 53.74 61.68 19.63
CA GLN A 583 54.66 62.42 18.73
C GLN A 583 55.81 61.58 18.11
N ASP A 584 55.96 61.73 16.79
CA ASP A 584 57.11 61.49 15.90
C ASP A 584 57.64 60.06 15.59
N SER A 585 57.54 59.74 14.29
CA SER A 585 58.33 58.79 13.46
C SER A 585 58.10 57.26 13.55
N ASP A 586 57.61 56.72 12.41
CA ASP A 586 57.87 55.39 11.85
C ASP A 586 57.62 54.13 12.70
N ASN A 587 56.41 53.92 13.24
CA ASN A 587 56.03 52.57 13.70
C ASN A 587 54.55 52.16 13.57
N GLN A 588 54.33 50.84 13.39
CA GLN A 588 53.09 50.20 12.92
C GLN A 588 52.29 49.47 14.02
N ILE A 589 50.96 49.32 13.83
CA ILE A 589 50.05 48.65 14.80
C ILE A 589 48.87 47.91 14.08
N SER A 590 48.29 46.84 14.67
CA SER A 590 47.50 45.76 14.00
C SER A 590 46.01 45.62 14.44
N VAL A 591 45.38 44.42 14.51
CA VAL A 591 44.06 44.26 15.20
C VAL A 591 44.16 44.63 16.68
N THR A 592 45.35 44.48 17.26
CA THR A 592 45.78 45.10 18.51
C THR A 592 45.48 46.61 18.53
N GLN A 593 45.69 47.34 17.43
CA GLN A 593 45.39 48.78 17.30
C GLN A 593 43.91 49.10 17.35
N ALA A 594 43.02 48.17 16.98
CA ALA A 594 41.59 48.44 16.90
C ALA A 594 40.91 48.23 18.25
N ILE A 595 41.37 47.27 19.06
CA ILE A 595 41.07 47.24 20.50
C ILE A 595 41.73 48.43 21.18
N GLU A 596 42.93 48.83 20.74
CA GLU A 596 43.54 50.04 21.27
C GLU A 596 42.78 51.30 20.86
N ASN A 597 42.19 51.47 19.67
CA ASN A 597 41.27 52.58 19.41
C ASN A 597 39.96 52.47 20.24
N PHE A 598 39.56 51.24 20.61
CA PHE A 598 38.46 50.95 21.53
C PHE A 598 38.79 51.32 23.00
N LYS A 599 40.08 51.32 23.37
CA LYS A 599 40.61 51.77 24.67
C LYS A 599 41.03 53.23 24.67
N ASN A 600 41.51 53.71 23.53
CA ASN A 600 42.46 54.81 23.42
C ASN A 600 41.92 55.91 22.49
N GLY A 601 40.85 56.59 22.91
CA GLY A 601 40.51 57.90 22.34
C GLY A 601 41.73 58.82 22.40
N THR A 602 42.32 59.07 21.23
CA THR A 602 43.67 59.62 21.05
C THR A 602 43.74 61.13 21.28
N GLY A 603 43.50 61.51 22.54
CA GLY A 603 43.79 62.82 23.14
C GLY A 603 44.22 62.65 24.60
N VAL A 604 45.42 63.15 24.95
CA VAL A 604 46.11 62.91 26.24
C VAL A 604 45.75 63.89 27.36
N ASN A 605 45.88 63.45 28.62
CA ASN A 605 46.82 63.98 29.65
C ASN A 605 46.76 63.10 30.95
N ASN A 606 47.76 62.98 31.85
CA ASN A 606 48.99 63.76 32.09
C ASN A 606 50.10 63.01 32.92
N SER A 607 51.34 62.86 32.37
CA SER A 607 52.69 63.05 33.01
C SER A 607 53.13 62.33 34.33
N PRO A 608 54.45 62.19 34.65
CA PRO A 608 55.65 61.79 33.88
C PRO A 608 56.42 60.58 34.52
N ASP A 609 57.57 60.19 33.93
CA ASP A 609 58.55 59.21 34.45
C ASP A 609 58.10 57.74 34.65
N ASP A 610 58.03 56.94 33.58
CA ASP A 610 59.06 55.91 33.28
C ASP A 610 58.85 55.34 31.85
N ALA A 611 59.93 54.99 31.14
CA ALA A 611 59.88 54.71 29.70
C ALA A 611 60.22 53.25 29.34
N ARG A 612 59.31 52.56 28.63
CA ARG A 612 59.61 51.27 27.95
C ARG A 612 58.93 51.16 26.58
N ASN A 613 59.71 51.44 25.53
CA ASN A 613 59.32 51.26 24.13
C ASN A 613 59.02 49.79 23.78
N ILE A 614 57.89 49.55 23.11
CA ILE A 614 57.71 48.43 22.16
C ILE A 614 56.97 49.01 20.95
N ALA A 615 57.52 48.83 19.75
CA ALA A 615 56.98 49.46 18.55
C ALA A 615 57.29 48.61 17.30
N GLY A 616 56.25 48.35 16.48
CA GLY A 616 56.37 47.79 15.13
C GLY A 616 55.84 46.39 14.91
N CYS A 617 54.56 46.27 14.51
CA CYS A 617 54.07 45.10 13.76
C CYS A 617 52.75 45.39 13.00
N ALA A 618 52.82 45.78 11.72
CA ALA A 618 51.67 45.64 10.81
C ALA A 618 51.69 44.23 10.22
N ILE A 619 50.76 43.40 10.70
CA ILE A 619 50.54 42.06 10.18
C ILE A 619 49.85 42.20 8.83
N ALA A 620 50.54 41.83 7.75
CA ALA A 620 49.90 41.64 6.45
C ALA A 620 48.86 40.53 6.56
N ARG A 621 47.68 40.71 5.95
CA ARG A 621 46.54 39.82 6.11
C ARG A 621 45.72 39.77 4.82
N ILE A 622 45.14 38.60 4.58
CA ILE A 622 44.23 38.32 3.47
C ILE A 622 42.84 38.20 4.08
N SER A 623 42.00 39.23 3.92
CA SER A 623 40.61 39.17 4.34
C SER A 623 39.76 38.42 3.33
N LEU A 624 38.81 37.66 3.85
CA LEU A 624 37.88 36.86 3.09
C LEU A 624 36.45 37.35 3.36
N GLY A 625 35.69 37.59 2.29
CA GLY A 625 34.24 37.74 2.42
C GLY A 625 33.59 36.42 2.85
N ALA A 626 32.43 36.52 3.49
CA ALA A 626 31.60 35.35 3.74
C ALA A 626 31.28 34.63 2.42
N VAL A 627 31.26 33.29 2.47
CA VAL A 627 30.82 32.48 1.32
C VAL A 627 29.35 32.79 1.05
N SER A 628 29.03 33.06 -0.22
CA SER A 628 27.70 33.34 -0.70
C SER A 628 27.31 32.31 -1.76
N GLY A 629 26.19 31.62 -1.52
CA GLY A 629 25.84 30.38 -2.22
C GLY A 629 26.52 29.15 -1.62
N SER A 630 26.23 27.99 -2.20
CA SER A 630 26.91 26.72 -1.98
C SER A 630 27.28 26.14 -3.34
N THR A 631 28.29 25.27 -3.37
CA THR A 631 28.46 24.37 -4.51
C THR A 631 27.42 23.24 -4.43
N SER A 632 27.04 22.69 -5.58
CA SER A 632 26.18 21.50 -5.68
C SER A 632 26.51 20.79 -6.99
N GLU A 633 26.26 19.48 -7.03
CA GLU A 633 26.43 18.68 -8.24
C GLU A 633 25.64 19.25 -9.42
N ALA A 634 24.42 19.77 -9.24
CA ALA A 634 23.64 20.52 -10.24
C ALA A 634 24.32 21.79 -10.86
N GLY A 635 25.62 22.01 -10.66
CA GLY A 635 26.40 23.13 -11.18
C GLY A 635 26.29 24.37 -10.29
N GLY A 636 26.01 24.17 -9.00
CA GLY A 636 25.90 25.22 -8.00
C GLY A 636 27.22 25.98 -7.88
N THR A 637 27.17 27.32 -7.79
CA THR A 637 28.38 28.14 -7.63
C THR A 637 28.40 28.82 -6.27
N ALA A 638 29.50 28.63 -5.55
CA ALA A 638 29.83 29.41 -4.37
C ALA A 638 30.74 30.59 -4.77
N THR A 639 30.50 31.76 -4.20
CA THR A 639 31.35 32.94 -4.39
C THR A 639 31.85 33.47 -3.06
N PHE A 640 33.08 33.96 -3.04
CA PHE A 640 33.64 34.70 -1.90
C PHE A 640 34.60 35.77 -2.42
N SER A 641 34.75 36.88 -1.69
CA SER A 641 35.73 37.89 -2.03
C SER A 641 37.06 37.66 -1.31
N ILE A 642 38.15 38.07 -1.95
CA ILE A 642 39.46 38.25 -1.34
C ILE A 642 39.82 39.72 -1.38
N VAL A 643 40.40 40.25 -0.31
CA VAL A 643 41.01 41.60 -0.27
C VAL A 643 42.23 41.57 0.64
N LEU A 644 43.19 42.47 0.46
CA LEU A 644 44.30 42.64 1.39
C LEU A 644 43.96 43.73 2.43
N ASP A 645 44.39 43.54 3.68
CA ASP A 645 44.07 44.49 4.75
C ASP A 645 45.03 45.68 4.84
N THR A 646 46.22 45.57 4.23
CA THR A 646 47.21 46.66 4.20
C THR A 646 47.88 46.77 2.84
N GLN A 647 48.27 47.99 2.45
CA GLN A 647 49.00 48.23 1.21
C GLN A 647 50.31 47.42 1.18
N PRO A 648 50.49 46.52 0.19
CA PRO A 648 51.74 45.79 0.03
C PRO A 648 52.80 46.72 -0.55
N THR A 649 54.08 46.42 -0.34
CA THR A 649 55.21 47.18 -0.91
C THR A 649 55.65 46.66 -2.29
N ALA A 650 55.15 45.48 -2.68
CA ALA A 650 55.31 44.87 -3.98
C ALA A 650 54.08 44.00 -4.28
N ASP A 651 53.83 43.68 -5.56
CA ASP A 651 52.63 42.95 -5.94
C ASP A 651 52.54 41.58 -5.24
N VAL A 652 51.33 41.21 -4.83
CA VAL A 652 51.01 39.97 -4.11
C VAL A 652 50.18 39.09 -5.03
N THR A 653 50.64 37.88 -5.32
CA THR A 653 49.90 36.91 -6.13
C THR A 653 49.41 35.77 -5.25
N ILE A 654 48.10 35.56 -5.21
CA ILE A 654 47.43 34.51 -4.45
C ILE A 654 47.13 33.35 -5.40
N ALA A 655 47.81 32.22 -5.18
CA ALA A 655 47.45 30.96 -5.79
C ALA A 655 46.25 30.35 -5.05
N LEU A 656 45.31 29.80 -5.82
CA LEU A 656 44.10 29.13 -5.33
C LEU A 656 44.16 27.66 -5.73
N SER A 657 43.83 26.75 -4.81
CA SER A 657 43.74 25.32 -5.07
C SER A 657 42.65 24.70 -4.21
N SER A 658 41.81 23.84 -4.80
CA SER A 658 40.91 23.01 -4.00
C SER A 658 41.69 21.88 -3.31
N SER A 659 41.24 21.48 -2.12
CA SER A 659 41.68 20.25 -1.46
C SER A 659 41.09 19.00 -2.13
N ASP A 660 39.91 19.14 -2.75
CA ASP A 660 39.34 18.11 -3.62
C ASP A 660 38.77 18.72 -4.91
N THR A 661 39.13 18.13 -6.04
CA THR A 661 38.73 18.60 -7.38
C THR A 661 37.63 17.76 -8.00
N THR A 662 37.14 16.70 -7.33
CA THR A 662 35.86 16.07 -7.69
C THR A 662 34.66 16.87 -7.19
N GLU A 663 34.83 17.61 -6.09
CA GLU A 663 33.74 18.37 -5.44
C GLU A 663 33.61 19.81 -5.92
N GLY A 664 34.72 20.44 -6.29
CA GLY A 664 34.69 21.87 -6.59
C GLY A 664 35.94 22.39 -7.27
N MET A 665 35.75 23.00 -8.44
CA MET A 665 36.82 23.65 -9.18
C MET A 665 36.80 25.17 -8.99
N VAL A 666 37.95 25.72 -8.60
CA VAL A 666 38.17 27.17 -8.55
C VAL A 666 38.57 27.70 -9.94
N SER A 667 38.09 28.89 -10.32
CA SER A 667 38.48 29.50 -11.59
C SER A 667 40.01 29.71 -11.65
N THR A 668 40.65 29.15 -12.68
CA THR A 668 42.07 28.77 -12.66
C THR A 668 43.08 29.90 -12.87
N ALA A 669 42.70 31.16 -12.61
CA ALA A 669 43.59 32.31 -12.67
C ALA A 669 44.04 32.70 -11.25
N PRO A 670 45.36 32.77 -10.94
CA PRO A 670 45.81 33.32 -9.67
C PRO A 670 45.48 34.81 -9.58
N ILE A 671 45.03 35.25 -8.41
CA ILE A 671 44.62 36.63 -8.18
C ILE A 671 45.84 37.47 -7.82
N SER A 672 46.05 38.59 -8.52
CA SER A 672 47.12 39.54 -8.20
C SER A 672 46.55 40.84 -7.62
N PHE A 673 47.19 41.31 -6.56
CA PHE A 673 46.97 42.61 -5.93
C PHE A 673 48.24 43.44 -6.04
N THR A 674 48.12 44.63 -6.61
CA THR A 674 49.19 45.64 -6.69
C THR A 674 49.15 46.57 -5.49
N THR A 675 50.14 47.46 -5.40
CA THR A 675 50.13 48.58 -4.44
C THR A 675 48.96 49.56 -4.64
N SER A 676 48.19 49.47 -5.74
CA SER A 676 47.13 50.43 -6.09
C SER A 676 45.69 49.90 -5.94
N ASP A 677 45.49 48.58 -5.90
CA ASP A 677 44.19 47.90 -5.87
C ASP A 677 44.08 46.82 -4.77
N TRP A 678 45.09 46.72 -3.88
CA TRP A 678 45.11 45.84 -2.70
C TRP A 678 43.82 45.86 -1.85
N ASN A 679 43.16 47.01 -1.76
CA ASN A 679 41.94 47.23 -1.00
C ASN A 679 40.64 47.07 -1.82
N ILE A 680 40.74 46.67 -3.10
CA ILE A 680 39.60 46.40 -3.97
C ILE A 680 39.30 44.91 -3.91
N ALA A 681 38.17 44.55 -3.31
CA ALA A 681 37.76 43.15 -3.17
C ALA A 681 37.61 42.45 -4.53
N GLN A 682 38.33 41.36 -4.74
CA GLN A 682 38.26 40.53 -5.94
C GLN A 682 37.44 39.26 -5.66
N THR A 683 36.42 39.00 -6.47
CA THR A 683 35.52 37.84 -6.29
C THR A 683 36.13 36.57 -6.89
N VAL A 684 36.30 35.55 -6.06
CA VAL A 684 36.52 34.16 -6.49
C VAL A 684 35.16 33.51 -6.72
N THR A 685 35.06 32.76 -7.82
CA THR A 685 33.95 31.82 -8.05
C THR A 685 34.51 30.41 -7.98
N VAL A 686 33.83 29.56 -7.22
CA VAL A 686 34.03 28.11 -7.15
C VAL A 686 32.78 27.48 -7.74
N THR A 687 32.96 26.58 -8.68
CA THR A 687 31.87 25.81 -9.30
C THR A 687 31.87 24.43 -8.66
N GLY A 688 30.70 23.97 -8.21
CA GLY A 688 30.51 22.57 -7.84
C GLY A 688 30.65 21.73 -9.09
N GLU A 689 31.40 20.64 -8.99
CA GLU A 689 31.48 19.66 -10.05
C GLU A 689 30.39 18.60 -9.78
N ASN A 690 29.79 18.09 -10.85
CA ASN A 690 28.78 17.03 -10.80
C ASN A 690 29.51 15.69 -10.96
N ASP A 691 29.27 14.73 -10.07
CA ASP A 691 29.48 13.32 -10.42
C ASP A 691 28.15 12.62 -10.72
N GLU A 692 27.97 11.37 -10.35
CA GLU A 692 26.74 10.61 -10.59
C GLU A 692 26.42 9.66 -9.39
N GLU A 693 27.15 9.73 -8.26
CA GLU A 693 27.06 8.81 -7.12
C GLU A 693 26.33 9.46 -5.92
N GLU A 694 25.31 8.80 -5.35
CA GLU A 694 24.70 9.25 -4.07
C GLU A 694 25.65 8.90 -2.90
N ASP A 695 26.57 9.80 -2.57
CA ASP A 695 27.50 9.67 -1.44
C ASP A 695 27.25 10.64 -0.27
N GLY A 696 26.45 11.69 -0.50
CA GLY A 696 25.99 12.65 0.50
C GLY A 696 26.96 13.80 0.75
N ASN A 697 26.44 15.02 0.77
CA ASN A 697 27.15 16.31 0.97
C ASN A 697 28.61 16.21 1.46
N ILE A 698 29.57 16.40 0.54
CA ILE A 698 31.00 16.37 0.87
C ILE A 698 31.52 17.76 1.25
N ASP A 699 32.17 17.84 2.42
CA ASP A 699 32.91 19.01 2.88
C ASP A 699 34.35 19.01 2.31
N TYR A 700 34.74 20.09 1.63
CA TYR A 700 36.07 20.32 1.10
C TYR A 700 36.58 21.73 1.43
N SER A 701 37.75 22.12 0.93
CA SER A 701 38.32 23.45 1.23
C SER A 701 39.10 24.06 0.06
N ILE A 702 38.95 25.37 -0.12
CA ILE A 702 39.82 26.15 -1.03
C ILE A 702 40.99 26.73 -0.23
N SER A 703 42.18 26.22 -0.49
CA SER A 703 43.42 26.78 0.05
C SER A 703 43.92 27.94 -0.79
N LYS A 704 44.44 28.97 -0.11
CA LYS A 704 45.05 30.16 -0.69
C LYS A 704 46.48 30.27 -0.18
N ILE A 705 47.44 30.56 -1.05
CA ILE A 705 48.82 30.88 -0.65
C ILE A 705 49.29 32.12 -1.40
N ALA A 706 49.66 33.16 -0.65
CA ALA A 706 50.22 34.39 -1.19
C ALA A 706 51.72 34.27 -1.47
N THR A 707 52.16 34.73 -2.64
CA THR A 707 53.56 34.86 -3.04
C THR A 707 53.85 36.32 -3.37
N SER A 708 54.90 36.90 -2.78
CA SER A 708 55.30 38.29 -3.02
C SER A 708 56.78 38.50 -2.67
N THR A 709 57.38 39.60 -3.15
CA THR A 709 58.64 40.11 -2.61
C THR A 709 58.44 41.01 -1.39
N ASP A 710 57.19 41.39 -1.06
CA ASP A 710 56.84 41.90 0.26
C ASP A 710 56.84 40.73 1.26
N THR A 711 57.88 40.67 2.10
CA THR A 711 58.09 39.57 3.06
C THR A 711 57.00 39.49 4.12
N ARG A 712 56.11 40.49 4.23
CA ARG A 712 54.95 40.43 5.12
C ARG A 712 53.86 39.54 4.53
N TYR A 713 53.62 39.61 3.22
CA TYR A 713 52.58 38.83 2.52
C TYR A 713 53.05 37.45 2.03
N ASN A 714 54.35 37.28 1.82
CA ASN A 714 54.88 36.05 1.24
C ASN A 714 54.75 34.84 2.18
N GLY A 715 54.03 33.81 1.74
CA GLY A 715 53.79 32.57 2.48
C GLY A 715 52.58 32.61 3.42
N ILE A 716 51.80 33.70 3.46
CA ILE A 716 50.51 33.70 4.15
C ILE A 716 49.59 32.70 3.45
N SER A 717 49.01 31.80 4.24
CA SER A 717 47.94 30.91 3.79
C SER A 717 46.63 31.17 4.52
N ALA A 718 45.53 30.88 3.84
CA ALA A 718 44.19 30.88 4.39
C ALA A 718 43.38 29.77 3.71
N ASN A 719 42.44 29.15 4.43
CA ASN A 719 41.53 28.16 3.88
C ASN A 719 40.08 28.66 4.02
N THR A 720 39.21 28.24 3.12
CA THR A 720 37.75 28.40 3.26
C THR A 720 37.11 27.05 3.09
N GLY A 721 36.36 26.60 4.11
CA GLY A 721 35.51 25.42 4.01
C GLY A 721 34.37 25.67 3.03
N MET A 722 34.07 24.65 2.24
CA MET A 722 32.98 24.58 1.28
C MET A 722 32.28 23.24 1.46
N THR A 723 31.02 23.17 1.07
CA THR A 723 30.24 21.93 1.03
C THR A 723 29.70 21.80 -0.38
N ASN A 724 29.96 20.68 -1.06
CA ASN A 724 29.19 20.28 -2.22
C ASN A 724 27.88 19.68 -1.71
N VAL A 725 26.76 20.11 -2.26
CA VAL A 725 25.44 19.62 -1.86
C VAL A 725 25.00 18.57 -2.87
N ASP A 726 24.81 17.35 -2.35
CA ASP A 726 24.32 16.19 -3.08
C ASP A 726 22.87 16.43 -3.54
N ASP A 727 22.62 16.23 -4.84
CA ASP A 727 21.27 16.24 -5.40
C ASP A 727 20.85 14.95 -6.12
N ASP A 728 21.66 13.89 -5.99
CA ASP A 728 21.39 12.57 -6.52
C ASP A 728 20.50 11.73 -5.57
N SER A 729 19.84 10.69 -6.10
CA SER A 729 18.93 9.86 -5.30
C SER A 729 18.72 8.45 -5.85
N SER A 730 19.16 7.44 -5.09
CA SER A 730 19.08 6.03 -5.46
C SER A 730 17.65 5.59 -5.73
N GLY A 731 17.48 4.96 -6.89
CA GLY A 731 16.22 4.37 -7.32
C GLY A 731 16.35 3.76 -8.70
N ILE A 732 15.30 3.07 -9.14
CA ILE A 732 15.19 2.61 -10.52
C ILE A 732 13.99 3.25 -11.18
N THR A 733 14.18 3.74 -12.41
CA THR A 733 13.10 4.26 -13.23
C THR A 733 12.62 3.17 -14.18
N LEU A 734 11.31 2.88 -14.10
CA LEU A 734 10.62 2.01 -15.05
C LEU A 734 9.99 2.88 -16.14
N GLY A 735 10.37 2.64 -17.40
CA GLY A 735 9.74 3.27 -18.55
C GLY A 735 8.27 2.86 -18.68
N VAL A 736 7.47 3.72 -19.32
CA VAL A 736 6.08 3.40 -19.66
C VAL A 736 6.06 2.17 -20.59
N ILE A 737 5.22 1.19 -20.27
CA ILE A 737 5.00 0.03 -21.13
C ILE A 737 4.44 0.49 -22.49
N SER A 738 5.00 0.01 -23.60
CA SER A 738 4.63 0.46 -24.95
C SER A 738 3.18 0.13 -25.35
N GLY A 739 2.51 -0.74 -24.58
CA GLY A 739 1.12 -1.14 -24.78
C GLY A 739 0.78 -2.40 -24.00
N ASN A 740 -0.31 -3.03 -24.39
CA ASN A 740 -0.74 -4.34 -23.90
C ASN A 740 -0.15 -5.47 -24.75
N THR A 741 -0.03 -6.66 -24.17
CA THR A 741 0.24 -7.90 -24.92
C THR A 741 -1.09 -8.50 -25.41
N SER A 742 -1.03 -9.62 -26.15
CA SER A 742 -2.22 -10.39 -26.50
C SER A 742 -1.93 -11.86 -26.69
N GLU A 743 -2.99 -12.67 -26.60
CA GLU A 743 -2.99 -14.10 -26.92
C GLU A 743 -2.69 -14.40 -28.40
N ALA A 744 -2.72 -13.38 -29.27
CA ALA A 744 -2.20 -13.47 -30.63
C ALA A 744 -0.66 -13.46 -30.70
N GLY A 745 0.03 -13.41 -29.55
CA GLY A 745 1.48 -13.30 -29.43
C GLY A 745 2.00 -11.86 -29.55
N ALA A 746 1.15 -10.84 -29.36
CA ALA A 746 1.61 -9.45 -29.38
C ALA A 746 2.55 -9.17 -28.19
N THR A 747 3.60 -8.40 -28.47
CA THR A 747 4.62 -8.03 -27.49
C THR A 747 4.48 -6.58 -27.05
N ALA A 748 4.91 -6.31 -25.82
CA ALA A 748 5.05 -4.97 -25.27
C ALA A 748 6.45 -4.82 -24.68
N THR A 749 6.98 -3.59 -24.66
CA THR A 749 8.34 -3.30 -24.20
C THR A 749 8.33 -2.17 -23.18
N PHE A 750 9.17 -2.28 -22.16
CA PHE A 750 9.47 -1.18 -21.23
C PHE A 750 10.98 -1.11 -21.00
N SER A 751 11.48 0.05 -20.58
CA SER A 751 12.88 0.24 -20.23
C SER A 751 13.08 0.23 -18.71
N ILE A 752 14.31 -0.06 -18.29
CA ILE A 752 14.80 0.15 -16.92
C ILE A 752 16.08 0.96 -16.99
N THR A 753 16.24 1.94 -16.11
CA THR A 753 17.50 2.63 -15.77
C THR A 753 17.66 2.67 -14.26
N LEU A 754 18.90 2.79 -13.79
CA LEU A 754 19.14 3.34 -12.44
C LEU A 754 19.01 4.87 -12.49
N ASN A 755 18.72 5.49 -11.36
CA ASN A 755 18.65 6.94 -11.22
C ASN A 755 20.03 7.56 -10.90
N THR A 756 20.92 6.78 -10.30
CA THR A 756 22.28 7.14 -9.89
C THR A 756 23.27 6.04 -10.29
N GLN A 757 24.56 6.39 -10.31
CA GLN A 757 25.68 5.49 -10.54
C GLN A 757 25.91 4.58 -9.32
N PRO A 758 26.06 3.26 -9.52
CA PRO A 758 26.27 2.34 -8.42
C PRO A 758 27.77 2.05 -8.21
N SER A 759 28.26 2.23 -6.98
CA SER A 759 29.64 1.92 -6.58
C SER A 759 30.04 0.43 -6.72
N ALA A 760 29.07 -0.47 -6.91
CA ALA A 760 29.26 -1.86 -7.30
C ALA A 760 28.15 -2.33 -8.27
N ALA A 761 28.38 -3.39 -9.05
CA ALA A 761 27.41 -3.84 -10.04
C ALA A 761 26.07 -4.29 -9.41
N VAL A 762 24.96 -3.65 -9.80
CA VAL A 762 23.59 -3.93 -9.33
C VAL A 762 22.87 -4.82 -10.33
N ALA A 763 22.38 -5.97 -9.88
CA ALA A 763 21.53 -6.85 -10.67
C ALA A 763 20.05 -6.55 -10.38
N ILE A 764 19.24 -6.33 -11.42
CA ILE A 764 17.78 -6.26 -11.30
C ILE A 764 17.20 -7.60 -11.70
N ALA A 765 16.73 -8.37 -10.73
CA ALA A 765 15.99 -9.60 -10.98
C ALA A 765 14.59 -9.27 -11.51
N LEU A 766 14.16 -9.97 -12.55
CA LEU A 766 12.88 -9.76 -13.25
C LEU A 766 12.02 -11.02 -13.15
N SER A 767 10.73 -10.83 -12.91
CA SER A 767 9.74 -11.92 -12.85
C SER A 767 8.38 -11.47 -13.33
N SER A 768 7.63 -12.36 -13.99
CA SER A 768 6.19 -12.17 -14.17
C SER A 768 5.45 -12.66 -12.93
N SER A 769 4.43 -11.91 -12.49
CA SER A 769 3.49 -12.36 -11.47
C SER A 769 2.61 -13.52 -11.95
N ASP A 770 2.44 -13.63 -13.27
CA ASP A 770 1.72 -14.72 -13.92
C ASP A 770 2.37 -15.08 -15.26
N SER A 771 3.00 -16.25 -15.32
CA SER A 771 3.66 -16.74 -16.54
C SER A 771 2.70 -17.41 -17.52
N THR A 772 1.44 -17.67 -17.17
CA THR A 772 0.44 -18.16 -18.14
C THR A 772 -0.18 -17.02 -18.95
N GLU A 773 -0.07 -15.78 -18.47
CA GLU A 773 -0.50 -14.57 -19.20
C GLU A 773 0.63 -13.91 -19.99
N GLY A 774 1.84 -13.88 -19.43
CA GLY A 774 2.96 -13.20 -20.09
C GLY A 774 4.34 -13.65 -19.63
N THR A 775 5.23 -13.80 -20.60
CA THR A 775 6.65 -14.14 -20.38
C THR A 775 7.55 -12.93 -20.66
N ILE A 776 8.79 -12.98 -20.13
CA ILE A 776 9.79 -11.90 -20.24
C ILE A 776 11.04 -12.40 -20.96
N SER A 777 11.66 -11.53 -21.75
CA SER A 777 12.85 -11.87 -22.55
C SER A 777 14.10 -12.22 -21.73
N THR A 778 14.22 -11.66 -20.52
CA THR A 778 15.34 -11.89 -19.60
C THR A 778 14.84 -11.92 -18.16
N MET A 779 15.45 -12.78 -17.31
CA MET A 779 15.11 -12.89 -15.88
C MET A 779 16.01 -12.04 -14.97
N SER A 780 17.04 -11.42 -15.52
CA SER A 780 17.93 -10.50 -14.82
C SER A 780 18.62 -9.59 -15.82
N ILE A 781 18.86 -8.34 -15.43
CA ILE A 781 19.75 -7.40 -16.10
C ILE A 781 20.77 -6.87 -15.09
N SER A 782 21.93 -6.42 -15.59
CA SER A 782 23.00 -5.89 -14.73
C SER A 782 23.34 -4.47 -15.13
N PHE A 783 23.43 -3.61 -14.12
CA PHE A 783 23.96 -2.26 -14.23
C PHE A 783 25.32 -2.16 -13.55
N THR A 784 26.22 -1.39 -14.15
CA THR A 784 27.60 -1.14 -13.74
C THR A 784 27.88 0.36 -13.89
N THR A 785 28.94 0.86 -13.27
CA THR A 785 29.37 2.28 -13.39
C THR A 785 29.44 2.80 -14.83
N SER A 786 29.68 1.95 -15.83
CA SER A 786 29.73 2.33 -17.25
C SER A 786 28.41 2.26 -18.04
N ASN A 787 27.29 1.79 -17.44
CA ASN A 787 26.02 1.62 -18.17
C ASN A 787 24.74 1.89 -17.34
N TRP A 788 24.88 2.37 -16.11
CA TRP A 788 23.79 2.56 -15.15
C TRP A 788 22.63 3.42 -15.70
N ASN A 789 22.97 4.49 -16.42
CA ASN A 789 22.08 5.46 -17.05
C ASN A 789 21.58 5.01 -18.44
N THR A 790 22.06 3.87 -18.95
CA THR A 790 21.69 3.38 -20.28
C THR A 790 20.43 2.52 -20.19
N ALA A 791 19.33 2.99 -20.80
CA ALA A 791 18.03 2.32 -20.78
C ALA A 791 18.07 0.89 -21.34
N GLN A 792 17.97 -0.11 -20.46
CA GLN A 792 17.89 -1.52 -20.85
C GLN A 792 16.43 -1.88 -21.15
N THR A 793 16.16 -2.32 -22.38
CA THR A 793 14.79 -2.64 -22.84
C THR A 793 14.45 -4.10 -22.54
N ILE A 794 13.32 -4.31 -21.86
CA ILE A 794 12.73 -5.62 -21.58
C ILE A 794 11.55 -5.84 -22.52
N THR A 795 11.52 -6.99 -23.19
CA THR A 795 10.38 -7.41 -24.00
C THR A 795 9.50 -8.36 -23.20
N VAL A 796 8.21 -8.09 -23.20
CA VAL A 796 7.15 -8.90 -22.60
C VAL A 796 6.29 -9.49 -23.73
N THR A 797 6.03 -10.79 -23.68
CA THR A 797 5.29 -11.52 -24.74
C THR A 797 4.04 -12.15 -24.14
N GLY A 798 2.87 -11.78 -24.68
CA GLY A 798 1.59 -12.39 -24.30
C GLY A 798 1.60 -13.89 -24.57
N GLN A 799 0.94 -14.66 -23.71
CA GLN A 799 0.73 -16.10 -23.89
C GLN A 799 -0.74 -16.36 -24.21
N ASN A 800 -1.03 -17.50 -24.82
CA ASN A 800 -2.37 -17.91 -25.22
C ASN A 800 -2.79 -19.15 -24.43
N ASP A 801 -3.91 -19.08 -23.70
CA ASP A 801 -4.47 -20.22 -22.97
C ASP A 801 -5.64 -20.91 -23.72
N ASN A 802 -6.19 -20.28 -24.76
CA ASN A 802 -7.34 -20.69 -25.57
C ASN A 802 -8.66 -20.79 -24.78
N ILE A 803 -8.82 -19.96 -23.75
CA ILE A 803 -10.02 -19.88 -22.91
C ILE A 803 -10.65 -18.49 -23.10
N ILE A 804 -11.97 -18.43 -23.26
CA ILE A 804 -12.69 -17.14 -23.22
C ILE A 804 -12.71 -16.64 -21.78
N GLY A 805 -11.67 -15.92 -21.37
CA GLY A 805 -11.46 -15.42 -20.01
C GLY A 805 -11.72 -13.93 -19.84
N GLY A 806 -11.75 -13.16 -20.93
CA GLY A 806 -11.59 -11.71 -20.93
C GLY A 806 -10.14 -11.30 -20.67
N SER A 807 -9.75 -10.09 -21.09
CA SER A 807 -8.36 -9.63 -21.00
C SER A 807 -7.83 -9.60 -19.56
N GLN A 808 -6.78 -10.38 -19.27
CA GLN A 808 -6.26 -10.55 -17.91
C GLN A 808 -5.07 -9.63 -17.61
N GLY A 809 -5.03 -9.07 -16.40
CA GLY A 809 -3.99 -8.15 -15.94
C GLY A 809 -2.92 -8.85 -15.08
N TYR A 810 -1.66 -8.74 -15.48
CA TYR A 810 -0.49 -9.27 -14.77
C TYR A 810 0.54 -8.16 -14.52
N ARG A 811 1.62 -8.48 -13.80
CA ARG A 811 2.69 -7.54 -13.46
C ARG A 811 4.06 -8.12 -13.74
N ILE A 812 4.95 -7.31 -14.30
CA ILE A 812 6.39 -7.60 -14.31
C ILE A 812 7.01 -6.91 -13.11
N ILE A 813 7.58 -7.69 -12.20
CA ILE A 813 8.22 -7.23 -10.96
C ILE A 813 9.73 -7.13 -11.20
N ALA A 814 10.30 -5.98 -10.83
CA ALA A 814 11.72 -5.70 -10.84
C ALA A 814 12.25 -5.57 -9.40
N THR A 815 13.28 -6.33 -9.07
CA THR A 815 13.87 -6.38 -7.72
C THR A 815 15.37 -6.14 -7.81
N PRO A 816 15.87 -4.96 -7.37
CA PRO A 816 17.30 -4.73 -7.22
C PRO A 816 17.96 -5.70 -6.24
N SER A 817 19.22 -6.05 -6.51
CA SER A 817 20.05 -6.86 -5.62
C SER A 817 20.64 -6.08 -4.45
N ASP A 818 20.70 -4.76 -4.56
CA ASP A 818 21.13 -3.84 -3.52
C ASP A 818 19.91 -3.09 -2.95
N ASN A 819 19.84 -2.98 -1.63
CA ASN A 819 18.75 -2.34 -0.92
C ASN A 819 18.78 -0.81 -1.00
N THR A 820 19.91 -0.18 -1.36
CA THR A 820 20.00 1.27 -1.63
C THR A 820 19.01 1.70 -2.73
N TYR A 821 18.93 0.92 -3.81
CA TYR A 821 18.02 1.14 -4.93
C TYR A 821 16.57 0.69 -4.67
N VAL A 822 16.24 0.19 -3.47
CA VAL A 822 14.89 -0.32 -3.15
C VAL A 822 14.02 0.79 -2.54
N SER A 823 12.95 1.17 -3.25
CA SER A 823 11.98 2.14 -2.74
C SER A 823 11.33 1.68 -1.43
N ALA A 824 10.89 2.63 -0.60
CA ALA A 824 10.24 2.35 0.70
C ALA A 824 8.97 1.46 0.62
N SER A 825 8.43 1.21 -0.58
CA SER A 825 7.31 0.29 -0.84
C SER A 825 7.75 -1.12 -1.27
N ASN A 826 9.06 -1.40 -1.35
CA ASN A 826 9.66 -2.69 -1.76
C ASN A 826 9.13 -3.29 -3.07
N THR A 827 8.55 -2.48 -3.97
CA THR A 827 7.89 -3.00 -5.17
C THR A 827 8.04 -2.05 -6.37
N TYR A 828 8.92 -2.39 -7.30
CA TYR A 828 8.89 -1.83 -8.66
C TYR A 828 8.14 -2.83 -9.55
N ALA A 829 7.00 -2.42 -10.11
CA ALA A 829 6.18 -3.31 -10.92
C ALA A 829 5.47 -2.58 -12.06
N VAL A 830 5.67 -3.06 -13.28
CA VAL A 830 4.92 -2.62 -14.47
C VAL A 830 3.67 -3.47 -14.61
N GLY A 831 2.50 -2.84 -14.68
CA GLY A 831 1.25 -3.52 -15.01
C GLY A 831 1.11 -3.71 -16.52
N VAL A 832 0.72 -4.92 -16.94
CA VAL A 832 0.48 -5.27 -18.34
C VAL A 832 -0.86 -6.01 -18.42
N ILE A 833 -1.62 -5.79 -19.49
CA ILE A 833 -2.83 -6.56 -19.79
C ILE A 833 -2.52 -7.46 -20.98
N ASN A 834 -2.85 -8.75 -20.86
CA ASN A 834 -2.92 -9.69 -21.96
C ASN A 834 -4.31 -9.57 -22.59
N ILE A 835 -4.40 -9.11 -23.83
CA ILE A 835 -5.68 -8.96 -24.54
C ILE A 835 -6.13 -10.31 -25.09
N ASP A 836 -7.23 -10.79 -24.52
CA ASP A 836 -8.07 -11.89 -25.03
C ASP A 836 -8.43 -11.68 -26.51
N ASN A 837 -8.16 -12.70 -27.34
CA ASN A 837 -8.49 -12.72 -28.76
C ASN A 837 -9.51 -13.82 -29.15
N ASN A 838 -10.03 -14.55 -28.17
CA ASN A 838 -10.96 -15.66 -28.35
C ASN A 838 -12.38 -15.10 -28.54
N ILE A 839 -13.03 -15.42 -29.67
CA ILE A 839 -14.41 -15.00 -29.96
C ILE A 839 -15.32 -16.25 -29.96
N PRO A 840 -16.44 -16.27 -29.20
CA PRO A 840 -17.42 -17.34 -29.25
C PRO A 840 -17.91 -17.57 -30.69
N SER A 841 -17.81 -18.81 -31.18
CA SER A 841 -18.35 -19.17 -32.50
C SER A 841 -18.69 -20.65 -32.61
N VAL A 842 -19.71 -20.95 -33.41
CA VAL A 842 -20.20 -22.31 -33.65
C VAL A 842 -20.01 -22.63 -35.13
N ASN A 843 -19.37 -23.77 -35.44
CA ASN A 843 -19.38 -24.29 -36.79
C ASN A 843 -20.62 -25.16 -36.99
N ASN A 844 -21.27 -25.01 -38.14
CA ASN A 844 -22.28 -25.91 -38.65
C ASN A 844 -21.73 -26.61 -39.90
N SER A 845 -21.81 -27.95 -39.94
CA SER A 845 -21.23 -28.72 -41.05
C SER A 845 -22.00 -28.60 -42.36
N GLU A 846 -23.29 -28.25 -42.31
CA GLU A 846 -24.16 -28.12 -43.48
C GLU A 846 -24.99 -26.83 -43.41
N THR A 847 -25.37 -26.29 -44.57
CA THR A 847 -26.34 -25.18 -44.67
C THR A 847 -27.58 -25.54 -45.48
N THR A 848 -27.56 -26.70 -46.13
CA THR A 848 -28.66 -27.29 -46.91
C THR A 848 -28.67 -28.79 -46.70
N VAL A 849 -29.84 -29.37 -46.44
CA VAL A 849 -30.02 -30.83 -46.29
C VAL A 849 -31.25 -31.25 -47.10
N SER A 850 -31.19 -32.40 -47.76
CA SER A 850 -32.32 -32.98 -48.50
C SER A 850 -32.60 -34.38 -47.97
N LEU A 851 -33.88 -34.73 -47.86
CA LEU A 851 -34.33 -36.07 -47.46
C LEU A 851 -35.70 -36.37 -48.04
N ASP A 852 -36.03 -37.65 -48.15
CA ASP A 852 -37.36 -38.10 -48.58
C ASP A 852 -38.37 -38.00 -47.40
N GLU A 853 -39.67 -38.00 -47.69
CA GLU A 853 -40.71 -38.21 -46.67
C GLU A 853 -40.49 -39.52 -45.89
N ALA A 854 -40.79 -39.51 -44.58
CA ALA A 854 -40.37 -40.53 -43.61
C ALA A 854 -38.83 -40.79 -43.51
N GLY A 855 -38.02 -40.09 -44.30
CA GLY A 855 -36.56 -40.17 -44.31
C GLY A 855 -35.92 -39.47 -43.11
N SER A 856 -34.60 -39.62 -42.99
CA SER A 856 -33.83 -38.86 -42.00
C SER A 856 -32.44 -38.52 -42.52
N ALA A 857 -31.97 -37.33 -42.15
CA ALA A 857 -30.65 -36.81 -42.47
C ALA A 857 -30.02 -36.16 -41.24
N THR A 858 -28.72 -35.92 -41.28
CA THR A 858 -27.96 -35.40 -40.14
C THR A 858 -26.99 -34.30 -40.56
N TYR A 859 -26.75 -33.36 -39.65
CA TYR A 859 -25.64 -32.42 -39.71
C TYR A 859 -25.02 -32.30 -38.31
N THR A 860 -23.87 -31.64 -38.18
CA THR A 860 -23.14 -31.53 -36.91
C THR A 860 -22.85 -30.10 -36.52
N LEU A 861 -22.84 -29.83 -35.22
CA LEU A 861 -22.45 -28.57 -34.61
C LEU A 861 -21.21 -28.78 -33.72
N THR A 862 -20.25 -27.85 -33.74
CA THR A 862 -19.12 -27.76 -32.79
C THR A 862 -18.93 -26.34 -32.29
N LEU A 863 -18.53 -26.18 -31.03
CA LEU A 863 -18.01 -24.91 -30.53
C LEU A 863 -16.52 -24.79 -30.86
N ASN A 864 -16.08 -23.63 -31.34
CA ASN A 864 -14.68 -23.42 -31.76
C ASN A 864 -13.74 -23.05 -30.59
N THR A 865 -14.28 -22.45 -29.53
CA THR A 865 -13.53 -21.95 -28.35
C THR A 865 -14.12 -22.53 -27.07
N GLN A 866 -13.28 -22.75 -26.05
CA GLN A 866 -13.71 -23.41 -24.81
C GLN A 866 -14.65 -22.49 -24.01
N PRO A 867 -15.90 -22.91 -23.72
CA PRO A 867 -16.81 -22.10 -22.94
C PRO A 867 -16.43 -22.09 -21.45
N THR A 868 -16.85 -21.04 -20.76
CA THR A 868 -16.71 -20.82 -19.31
C THR A 868 -17.68 -21.64 -18.45
N GLY A 869 -18.69 -22.26 -19.08
CA GLY A 869 -19.75 -23.04 -18.43
C GLY A 869 -20.43 -23.99 -19.41
N GLU A 870 -21.62 -24.47 -19.06
CA GLU A 870 -22.44 -25.26 -20.00
C GLU A 870 -23.17 -24.34 -21.01
N VAL A 871 -23.13 -24.75 -22.27
CA VAL A 871 -23.77 -24.09 -23.42
C VAL A 871 -24.80 -25.05 -24.01
N THR A 872 -26.00 -24.58 -24.30
CA THR A 872 -27.09 -25.35 -24.90
C THR A 872 -27.47 -24.78 -26.25
N LEU A 873 -27.37 -25.60 -27.30
CA LEU A 873 -27.82 -25.28 -28.66
C LEU A 873 -29.20 -25.90 -28.88
N THR A 874 -30.22 -25.07 -29.06
CA THR A 874 -31.60 -25.52 -29.31
C THR A 874 -31.95 -25.33 -30.79
N PRO A 875 -32.01 -26.41 -31.59
CA PRO A 875 -32.56 -26.33 -32.95
C PRO A 875 -34.09 -26.16 -32.89
N SER A 876 -34.66 -25.50 -33.88
CA SER A 876 -36.11 -25.31 -34.01
C SER A 876 -36.50 -25.30 -35.49
N SER A 877 -37.39 -26.23 -35.87
CA SER A 877 -37.99 -26.26 -37.20
C SER A 877 -39.07 -25.18 -37.32
N ALA A 878 -39.03 -24.42 -38.41
CA ALA A 878 -40.07 -23.45 -38.75
C ALA A 878 -41.43 -24.10 -39.07
N ASP A 879 -41.41 -25.36 -39.52
CA ASP A 879 -42.61 -26.18 -39.73
C ASP A 879 -42.36 -27.63 -39.29
N THR A 880 -42.90 -27.98 -38.12
CA THR A 880 -42.85 -29.35 -37.58
C THR A 880 -43.83 -30.31 -38.26
N GLY A 881 -44.68 -29.81 -39.17
CA GLY A 881 -45.55 -30.60 -40.03
C GLY A 881 -44.79 -31.27 -41.17
N ALA A 882 -43.76 -30.62 -41.71
CA ALA A 882 -42.92 -31.16 -42.80
C ALA A 882 -41.60 -31.79 -42.30
N ALA A 883 -40.89 -31.15 -41.35
CA ALA A 883 -39.68 -31.74 -40.76
C ALA A 883 -39.58 -31.55 -39.25
N ALA A 884 -39.35 -32.66 -38.55
CA ALA A 884 -38.99 -32.69 -37.14
C ALA A 884 -37.47 -32.60 -36.96
N VAL A 885 -37.03 -32.04 -35.83
CA VAL A 885 -35.60 -31.92 -35.48
C VAL A 885 -35.34 -32.47 -34.07
N SER A 886 -34.14 -33.00 -33.84
CA SER A 886 -33.73 -33.60 -32.57
C SER A 886 -33.73 -32.62 -31.40
N THR A 887 -33.68 -33.16 -30.18
CA THR A 887 -33.59 -32.39 -28.92
C THR A 887 -32.35 -31.48 -28.86
N PRO A 888 -32.34 -30.46 -27.97
CA PRO A 888 -31.18 -29.60 -27.77
C PRO A 888 -29.89 -30.36 -27.46
N LEU A 889 -28.76 -29.80 -27.92
CA LEU A 889 -27.41 -30.29 -27.65
C LEU A 889 -26.80 -29.52 -26.49
N THR A 890 -26.02 -30.19 -25.64
CA THR A 890 -25.31 -29.55 -24.52
C THR A 890 -23.81 -29.74 -24.67
N PHE A 891 -23.09 -28.62 -24.64
CA PHE A 891 -21.64 -28.55 -24.67
C PHE A 891 -21.15 -28.06 -23.31
N SER A 892 -20.04 -28.61 -22.86
CA SER A 892 -19.35 -28.31 -21.61
C SER A 892 -17.88 -28.04 -21.90
N THR A 893 -17.16 -27.57 -20.88
CA THR A 893 -15.72 -27.27 -20.98
C THR A 893 -14.87 -28.46 -21.46
N THR A 894 -15.36 -29.70 -21.40
CA THR A 894 -14.61 -30.91 -21.79
C THR A 894 -15.04 -31.55 -23.11
N ASN A 895 -16.20 -31.18 -23.68
CA ASN A 895 -16.69 -31.74 -24.96
C ASN A 895 -17.02 -30.67 -26.02
N TYR A 896 -16.77 -29.38 -25.76
CA TYR A 896 -17.13 -28.25 -26.63
C TYR A 896 -16.69 -28.42 -28.10
N ASN A 897 -15.47 -28.94 -28.30
CA ASN A 897 -14.84 -29.15 -29.61
C ASN A 897 -15.17 -30.51 -30.25
N THR A 898 -16.03 -31.32 -29.63
CA THR A 898 -16.47 -32.61 -30.16
C THR A 898 -17.75 -32.40 -30.97
N ALA A 899 -17.76 -32.83 -32.23
CA ALA A 899 -18.92 -32.71 -33.11
C ALA A 899 -20.12 -33.47 -32.55
N GLN A 900 -21.21 -32.75 -32.31
CA GLN A 900 -22.48 -33.31 -31.87
C GLN A 900 -23.50 -33.24 -33.00
N THR A 901 -24.25 -34.33 -33.17
CA THR A 901 -25.14 -34.54 -34.31
C THR A 901 -26.54 -34.00 -34.02
N ILE A 902 -27.06 -33.19 -34.95
CA ILE A 902 -28.50 -32.95 -35.09
C ILE A 902 -29.07 -33.94 -36.11
N THR A 903 -30.19 -34.56 -35.76
CA THR A 903 -31.00 -35.36 -36.70
C THR A 903 -32.21 -34.55 -37.13
N VAL A 904 -32.45 -34.51 -38.44
CA VAL A 904 -33.66 -34.01 -39.07
C VAL A 904 -34.41 -35.22 -39.62
N SER A 905 -35.72 -35.28 -39.39
CA SER A 905 -36.60 -36.35 -39.87
C SER A 905 -37.75 -35.77 -40.67
N GLY A 906 -37.98 -36.30 -41.85
CA GLY A 906 -39.12 -35.95 -42.70
C GLY A 906 -40.39 -36.51 -42.08
N VAL A 907 -41.43 -35.71 -42.05
CA VAL A 907 -42.76 -36.16 -41.67
C VAL A 907 -43.44 -36.66 -42.94
N ASP A 908 -43.99 -37.87 -42.87
CA ASP A 908 -44.85 -38.46 -43.91
C ASP A 908 -46.21 -37.75 -43.84
N ASP A 909 -46.57 -36.96 -44.87
CA ASP A 909 -47.89 -36.35 -44.95
C ASP A 909 -48.70 -36.76 -46.20
N ALA A 910 -49.42 -35.84 -46.84
CA ALA A 910 -50.29 -36.13 -47.97
C ALA A 910 -50.28 -35.03 -49.05
N ASP A 911 -49.37 -34.05 -48.95
CA ASP A 911 -49.05 -33.17 -50.06
C ASP A 911 -48.27 -33.94 -51.15
N ALA A 912 -48.16 -33.35 -52.33
CA ALA A 912 -47.47 -33.91 -53.49
C ALA A 912 -46.47 -32.90 -54.07
N THR A 913 -45.93 -32.01 -53.22
CA THR A 913 -44.96 -30.99 -53.63
C THR A 913 -43.85 -30.81 -52.59
N ASP A 914 -42.60 -31.00 -53.00
CA ASP A 914 -41.42 -30.80 -52.14
C ASP A 914 -41.48 -29.50 -51.29
N GLU A 915 -41.52 -29.62 -49.97
CA GLU A 915 -41.47 -28.48 -49.05
C GLU A 915 -40.03 -28.02 -48.81
N THR A 916 -39.87 -26.77 -48.39
CA THR A 916 -38.60 -26.29 -47.86
C THR A 916 -38.81 -25.59 -46.52
N VAL A 917 -38.22 -26.16 -45.48
CA VAL A 917 -38.35 -25.71 -44.09
C VAL A 917 -37.01 -25.25 -43.54
N ILE A 918 -37.02 -24.18 -42.76
CA ILE A 918 -35.81 -23.60 -42.16
C ILE A 918 -35.64 -24.16 -40.76
N ILE A 919 -34.51 -24.81 -40.49
CA ILE A 919 -34.06 -25.12 -39.13
C ILE A 919 -33.23 -23.96 -38.62
N SER A 920 -33.79 -23.24 -37.66
CA SER A 920 -33.11 -22.18 -36.90
C SER A 920 -32.47 -22.75 -35.63
N HIS A 921 -31.55 -22.00 -35.01
CA HIS A 921 -30.92 -22.40 -33.75
C HIS A 921 -30.90 -21.22 -32.79
N SER A 922 -31.15 -21.47 -31.51
CA SER A 922 -30.87 -20.52 -30.43
C SER A 922 -29.77 -21.05 -29.52
N VAL A 923 -28.85 -20.16 -29.16
CA VAL A 923 -27.70 -20.45 -28.31
C VAL A 923 -27.91 -19.79 -26.96
N SER A 924 -27.75 -20.56 -25.88
CA SER A 924 -27.86 -20.06 -24.52
C SER A 924 -26.90 -20.75 -23.56
N GLY A 925 -26.49 -20.04 -22.52
CA GLY A 925 -25.55 -20.51 -21.51
C GLY A 925 -24.13 -19.97 -21.71
N ALA A 926 -23.47 -19.69 -20.58
CA ALA A 926 -22.09 -19.20 -20.51
C ALA A 926 -21.85 -17.95 -21.39
N ASP A 927 -20.67 -17.86 -21.98
CA ASP A 927 -20.16 -16.83 -22.90
C ASP A 927 -20.71 -16.94 -24.34
N TYR A 928 -21.62 -17.88 -24.60
CA TYR A 928 -22.21 -18.15 -25.91
C TYR A 928 -23.66 -17.61 -26.07
N ASP A 929 -24.23 -16.97 -25.04
CA ASP A 929 -25.57 -16.36 -25.08
C ASP A 929 -25.74 -15.45 -26.31
N GLY A 930 -26.62 -15.84 -27.24
CA GLY A 930 -26.95 -15.05 -28.43
C GLY A 930 -25.93 -15.09 -29.57
N VAL A 931 -25.00 -16.06 -29.60
CA VAL A 931 -24.14 -16.30 -30.77
C VAL A 931 -24.98 -16.77 -31.97
N ASP A 932 -24.81 -16.13 -33.12
CA ASP A 932 -25.51 -16.50 -34.36
C ASP A 932 -24.97 -17.84 -34.93
N ILE A 933 -25.89 -18.70 -35.38
CA ILE A 933 -25.60 -19.93 -36.13
C ILE A 933 -26.30 -19.85 -37.48
N SER A 934 -25.62 -20.27 -38.55
CA SER A 934 -26.23 -20.38 -39.87
C SER A 934 -27.36 -21.40 -39.86
N SER A 935 -28.58 -20.94 -40.16
CA SER A 935 -29.76 -21.80 -40.33
C SER A 935 -29.54 -22.84 -41.44
N VAL A 936 -30.19 -24.00 -41.32
CA VAL A 936 -30.15 -25.06 -42.32
C VAL A 936 -31.46 -25.04 -43.10
N ASN A 937 -31.39 -24.91 -44.43
CA ASN A 937 -32.54 -25.13 -45.28
C ASN A 937 -32.71 -26.63 -45.51
N VAL A 938 -33.87 -27.17 -45.16
CA VAL A 938 -34.21 -28.58 -45.32
C VAL A 938 -35.24 -28.70 -46.42
N THR A 939 -34.98 -29.52 -47.43
CA THR A 939 -35.95 -29.87 -48.48
C THR A 939 -36.42 -31.31 -48.27
N THR A 940 -37.73 -31.48 -48.08
CA THR A 940 -38.41 -32.78 -48.09
C THR A 940 -38.78 -33.10 -49.54
N ILE A 941 -38.47 -34.31 -50.00
CA ILE A 941 -38.77 -34.80 -51.35
C ILE A 941 -39.87 -35.86 -51.26
N VAL A 942 -40.88 -35.74 -52.10
CA VAL A 942 -42.00 -36.69 -52.18
C VAL A 942 -41.54 -38.02 -52.82
N ASP A 943 -41.77 -39.17 -52.16
CA ASP A 943 -41.36 -40.50 -52.67
C ASP A 943 -42.30 -41.05 -53.75
N ASP A 944 -42.26 -40.44 -54.93
CA ASP A 944 -42.76 -41.02 -56.18
C ASP A 944 -41.64 -41.72 -56.98
N SER A 945 -40.43 -41.91 -56.40
CA SER A 945 -39.22 -42.27 -57.15
C SER A 945 -38.39 -43.42 -56.56
N ILE A 946 -39.06 -44.53 -56.25
CA ILE A 946 -38.44 -45.80 -55.86
C ILE A 946 -37.21 -46.12 -56.73
N ASN A 947 -36.01 -46.00 -56.15
CA ASN A 947 -34.77 -46.31 -56.85
C ASN A 947 -34.61 -47.84 -57.03
N TYR A 948 -34.52 -48.29 -58.28
CA TYR A 948 -34.32 -49.69 -58.63
C TYR A 948 -32.85 -49.97 -58.95
N PRO A 949 -32.18 -50.90 -58.25
CA PRO A 949 -30.81 -51.28 -58.61
C PRO A 949 -30.77 -51.83 -60.04
N THR A 950 -29.71 -51.49 -60.78
CA THR A 950 -29.54 -51.81 -62.20
C THR A 950 -28.32 -52.70 -62.42
N VAL A 951 -28.34 -53.52 -63.47
CA VAL A 951 -27.22 -54.34 -63.92
C VAL A 951 -27.00 -54.16 -65.42
N VAL A 952 -25.74 -54.09 -65.84
CA VAL A 952 -25.36 -54.07 -67.26
C VAL A 952 -25.04 -55.50 -67.69
N ILE A 953 -25.75 -56.00 -68.68
CA ILE A 953 -25.54 -57.32 -69.29
C ILE A 953 -25.23 -57.06 -70.76
N VAL A 954 -23.98 -57.32 -71.15
CA VAL A 954 -23.35 -56.82 -72.40
C VAL A 954 -23.42 -55.30 -72.51
N ALA A 955 -24.32 -54.78 -73.36
CA ALA A 955 -24.58 -53.37 -73.58
C ALA A 955 -25.95 -52.94 -73.01
N GLN A 956 -26.82 -53.88 -72.67
CA GLN A 956 -28.16 -53.62 -72.17
C GLN A 956 -28.15 -53.36 -70.66
N THR A 957 -28.76 -52.27 -70.22
CA THR A 957 -28.88 -51.94 -68.79
C THR A 957 -30.26 -52.31 -68.28
N TRP A 958 -30.35 -53.40 -67.51
CA TRP A 958 -31.58 -53.96 -66.97
C TRP A 958 -31.80 -53.56 -65.51
N THR A 959 -33.05 -53.43 -65.07
CA THR A 959 -33.36 -53.44 -63.62
C THR A 959 -33.04 -54.81 -63.02
N ALA A 960 -32.36 -54.86 -61.87
CA ALA A 960 -31.93 -56.11 -61.23
C ALA A 960 -32.96 -56.72 -60.25
N VAL A 961 -34.07 -56.02 -59.97
CA VAL A 961 -35.15 -56.51 -59.08
C VAL A 961 -36.53 -56.25 -59.71
N ASN A 962 -37.55 -56.98 -59.26
CA ASN A 962 -38.91 -56.90 -59.82
C ASN A 962 -39.53 -55.52 -59.49
N MET A 963 -40.29 -54.94 -60.41
CA MET A 963 -40.98 -53.67 -60.18
C MET A 963 -41.97 -53.78 -59.00
N ARG A 964 -42.04 -52.73 -58.16
CA ARG A 964 -42.84 -52.73 -56.91
C ARG A 964 -43.64 -51.44 -56.65
N HIS A 965 -43.60 -50.47 -57.56
CA HIS A 965 -44.31 -49.19 -57.46
C HIS A 965 -45.76 -49.32 -57.98
N LEU A 966 -46.51 -48.22 -57.92
CA LEU A 966 -47.97 -48.11 -58.05
C LEU A 966 -48.77 -48.70 -56.87
N ALA A 967 -49.89 -48.05 -56.53
CA ALA A 967 -50.81 -48.50 -55.49
C ALA A 967 -51.54 -49.80 -55.86
N ASP A 968 -51.98 -50.57 -54.86
CA ASP A 968 -52.75 -51.80 -55.08
C ASP A 968 -54.15 -51.46 -55.64
N GLY A 969 -54.54 -52.06 -56.77
CA GLY A 969 -55.73 -51.63 -57.50
C GLY A 969 -56.06 -52.48 -58.74
N ALA A 970 -56.89 -51.94 -59.63
CA ALA A 970 -57.32 -52.63 -60.85
C ALA A 970 -56.12 -52.86 -61.80
N GLY A 971 -55.56 -54.07 -61.78
CA GLY A 971 -54.42 -54.47 -62.61
C GLY A 971 -53.09 -54.64 -61.86
N VAL A 972 -53.02 -54.30 -60.57
CA VAL A 972 -51.82 -54.49 -59.72
C VAL A 972 -52.17 -55.39 -58.55
N SER A 973 -51.33 -56.39 -58.26
CA SER A 973 -51.55 -57.37 -57.19
C SER A 973 -50.26 -57.72 -56.45
N THR A 974 -50.34 -57.75 -55.13
CA THR A 974 -49.41 -58.53 -54.28
C THR A 974 -49.75 -60.02 -54.36
N TYR A 975 -48.95 -60.86 -53.70
CA TYR A 975 -48.99 -62.33 -53.75
C TYR A 975 -49.96 -62.97 -52.74
N GLN A 976 -51.10 -62.31 -52.50
CA GLN A 976 -52.04 -62.68 -51.45
C GLN A 976 -52.42 -64.16 -51.51
N THR A 977 -52.08 -64.89 -50.44
CA THR A 977 -52.39 -66.30 -50.30
C THR A 977 -53.54 -66.45 -49.31
N ASN A 978 -54.68 -66.97 -49.77
CA ASN A 978 -55.91 -67.14 -48.97
C ASN A 978 -56.41 -65.85 -48.26
N GLY A 979 -56.21 -64.68 -48.87
CA GLY A 979 -56.70 -63.40 -48.35
C GLY A 979 -55.82 -62.75 -47.28
N VAL A 980 -54.61 -63.25 -47.04
CA VAL A 980 -53.60 -62.57 -46.21
C VAL A 980 -52.72 -61.69 -47.11
N ALA A 981 -52.56 -60.42 -46.74
CA ALA A 981 -51.62 -59.51 -47.40
C ALA A 981 -50.16 -59.90 -47.08
N ASP A 982 -49.27 -59.81 -48.08
CA ASP A 982 -47.85 -60.08 -47.88
C ASP A 982 -47.18 -59.03 -46.99
N SER A 983 -46.03 -59.39 -46.39
CA SER A 983 -45.26 -58.43 -45.60
C SER A 983 -44.54 -57.41 -46.52
N ALA A 984 -44.20 -56.24 -45.99
CA ALA A 984 -43.36 -55.28 -46.71
C ALA A 984 -42.02 -55.91 -47.18
N ALA A 985 -41.47 -56.84 -46.42
CA ALA A 985 -40.26 -57.59 -46.80
C ALA A 985 -40.49 -58.53 -48.01
N ASP A 986 -41.67 -59.13 -48.15
CA ASP A 986 -42.02 -59.93 -49.33
C ASP A 986 -42.20 -59.06 -50.58
N VAL A 987 -42.80 -57.87 -50.45
CA VAL A 987 -42.94 -56.90 -51.55
C VAL A 987 -41.58 -56.34 -51.98
N ILE A 988 -40.68 -56.06 -51.03
CA ILE A 988 -39.29 -55.66 -51.34
C ILE A 988 -38.54 -56.80 -52.05
N ARG A 989 -38.74 -58.05 -51.60
CA ARG A 989 -38.03 -59.21 -52.15
C ARG A 989 -38.52 -59.62 -53.54
N TYR A 990 -39.82 -59.82 -53.69
CA TYR A 990 -40.42 -60.40 -54.90
C TYR A 990 -40.99 -59.35 -55.86
N GLY A 991 -41.20 -58.10 -55.43
CA GLY A 991 -41.86 -57.05 -56.21
C GLY A 991 -43.39 -57.11 -56.14
N LYS A 992 -44.07 -56.61 -57.17
CA LYS A 992 -45.51 -56.79 -57.40
C LYS A 992 -45.77 -57.53 -58.72
N LEU A 993 -47.00 -58.02 -58.90
CA LEU A 993 -47.48 -58.62 -60.13
C LEU A 993 -48.49 -57.69 -60.82
N TYR A 994 -48.36 -57.54 -62.12
CA TYR A 994 -49.13 -56.60 -62.94
C TYR A 994 -49.90 -57.36 -64.03
N THR A 995 -51.11 -56.93 -64.42
CA THR A 995 -51.69 -57.31 -65.71
C THR A 995 -50.90 -56.67 -66.85
N TRP A 996 -51.04 -57.16 -68.09
CA TRP A 996 -50.32 -56.55 -69.21
C TRP A 996 -50.72 -55.09 -69.45
N ASP A 997 -52.02 -54.76 -69.37
CA ASP A 997 -52.49 -53.38 -69.55
C ASP A 997 -51.94 -52.43 -68.46
N ALA A 998 -51.79 -52.90 -67.22
CA ALA A 998 -51.19 -52.13 -66.13
C ALA A 998 -49.66 -52.06 -66.22
N ALA A 999 -49.01 -53.10 -66.75
CA ALA A 999 -47.59 -53.06 -67.07
C ALA A 999 -47.32 -52.01 -68.17
N MET A 1000 -48.06 -52.07 -69.27
CA MET A 1000 -47.90 -51.20 -70.43
C MET A 1000 -48.44 -49.77 -70.25
N ASP A 1001 -48.98 -49.44 -69.08
CA ASP A 1001 -49.69 -48.17 -68.80
C ASP A 1001 -50.71 -47.81 -69.90
N GLY A 1002 -51.53 -48.78 -70.30
CA GLY A 1002 -52.52 -48.66 -71.38
C GLY A 1002 -51.94 -48.54 -72.80
N SER A 1003 -50.62 -48.52 -72.98
CA SER A 1003 -49.98 -48.51 -74.30
C SER A 1003 -50.14 -49.85 -75.02
N THR A 1004 -50.31 -49.81 -76.35
CA THR A 1004 -50.28 -51.01 -77.20
C THR A 1004 -49.04 -51.09 -78.08
N THR A 1005 -48.08 -50.19 -77.90
CA THR A 1005 -46.87 -50.08 -78.73
C THR A 1005 -45.76 -50.97 -78.17
N GLU A 1006 -45.15 -51.77 -79.03
CA GLU A 1006 -43.96 -52.56 -78.70
C GLU A 1006 -42.78 -51.62 -78.34
N GLY A 1007 -42.04 -51.93 -77.27
CA GLY A 1007 -41.00 -51.05 -76.72
C GLY A 1007 -41.52 -49.80 -76.00
N ALA A 1008 -42.79 -49.75 -75.57
CA ALA A 1008 -43.31 -48.63 -74.79
C ALA A 1008 -42.72 -48.56 -73.37
N GLN A 1009 -42.59 -47.33 -72.85
CA GLN A 1009 -42.22 -47.05 -71.46
C GLN A 1009 -43.05 -47.89 -70.47
N GLY A 1010 -44.38 -47.83 -70.61
CA GLY A 1010 -45.30 -48.44 -69.65
C GLY A 1010 -45.06 -47.89 -68.24
N LEU A 1011 -45.11 -48.76 -67.24
CA LEU A 1011 -44.77 -48.40 -65.85
C LEU A 1011 -43.28 -48.13 -65.61
N CYS A 1012 -42.40 -48.30 -66.60
CA CYS A 1012 -40.97 -48.02 -66.38
C CYS A 1012 -40.72 -46.52 -66.20
N ALA A 1013 -39.62 -46.18 -65.50
CA ALA A 1013 -39.20 -44.79 -65.34
C ALA A 1013 -38.87 -44.14 -66.70
N SER A 1014 -38.92 -42.81 -66.79
CA SER A 1014 -38.58 -42.08 -68.02
C SER A 1014 -37.17 -42.45 -68.52
N GLY A 1015 -37.04 -42.80 -69.81
CA GLY A 1015 -35.80 -43.31 -70.40
C GLY A 1015 -35.58 -44.82 -70.20
N TRP A 1016 -36.65 -45.55 -69.89
CA TRP A 1016 -36.69 -47.02 -69.80
C TRP A 1016 -38.00 -47.53 -70.41
N HIS A 1017 -38.02 -48.78 -70.87
CA HIS A 1017 -39.19 -49.43 -71.46
C HIS A 1017 -39.38 -50.87 -70.97
N ILE A 1018 -40.57 -51.41 -71.23
CA ILE A 1018 -40.86 -52.83 -71.05
C ILE A 1018 -40.23 -53.61 -72.20
N PRO A 1019 -39.28 -54.54 -71.93
CA PRO A 1019 -38.49 -55.18 -72.97
C PRO A 1019 -39.33 -55.95 -73.97
N THR A 1020 -38.92 -55.91 -75.23
CA THR A 1020 -39.46 -56.68 -76.35
C THR A 1020 -38.98 -58.13 -76.31
N HIS A 1021 -39.62 -59.03 -77.08
CA HIS A 1021 -39.13 -60.39 -77.26
C HIS A 1021 -37.71 -60.43 -77.83
N ALA A 1022 -37.32 -59.48 -78.67
CA ALA A 1022 -35.99 -59.42 -79.27
C ALA A 1022 -34.90 -59.06 -78.22
N GLU A 1023 -35.16 -58.10 -77.35
CA GLU A 1023 -34.23 -57.75 -76.26
C GLU A 1023 -34.12 -58.86 -75.22
N TRP A 1024 -35.25 -59.50 -74.92
CA TRP A 1024 -35.30 -60.72 -74.13
C TRP A 1024 -34.48 -61.86 -74.77
N ASP A 1025 -34.46 -62.00 -76.10
CA ASP A 1025 -33.60 -62.98 -76.78
C ASP A 1025 -32.12 -62.63 -76.68
N ILE A 1026 -31.74 -61.37 -76.86
CA ILE A 1026 -30.36 -60.88 -76.66
C ILE A 1026 -29.84 -61.25 -75.27
N LEU A 1027 -30.64 -61.06 -74.22
CA LEU A 1027 -30.29 -61.46 -72.86
C LEU A 1027 -30.02 -62.98 -72.74
N ILE A 1028 -30.80 -63.81 -73.45
CA ILE A 1028 -30.67 -65.28 -73.36
C ILE A 1028 -29.51 -65.82 -74.20
N ASP A 1029 -29.27 -65.25 -75.39
CA ASP A 1029 -28.12 -65.60 -76.22
C ASP A 1029 -26.80 -65.33 -75.48
N GLU A 1030 -26.70 -64.21 -74.73
CA GLU A 1030 -25.51 -63.90 -73.93
C GLU A 1030 -25.27 -64.88 -72.77
N VAL A 1031 -26.30 -65.12 -71.93
CA VAL A 1031 -26.13 -66.00 -70.77
C VAL A 1031 -26.03 -67.49 -71.15
N GLY A 1032 -26.18 -67.79 -72.43
CA GLY A 1032 -25.99 -69.11 -73.03
C GLY A 1032 -27.31 -69.83 -73.27
N ASN A 1033 -27.44 -70.44 -74.45
CA ASN A 1033 -28.63 -71.20 -74.85
C ASN A 1033 -28.75 -72.61 -74.23
N ASP A 1034 -27.85 -72.98 -73.32
CA ASP A 1034 -27.94 -74.24 -72.55
C ASP A 1034 -28.76 -74.03 -71.25
N PRO A 1035 -29.81 -74.84 -71.00
CA PRO A 1035 -30.67 -74.66 -69.83
C PRO A 1035 -29.97 -74.67 -68.46
N ALA A 1036 -28.93 -75.49 -68.29
CA ALA A 1036 -28.20 -75.55 -67.01
C ALA A 1036 -27.38 -74.27 -66.79
N THR A 1037 -26.83 -73.71 -67.86
CA THR A 1037 -26.08 -72.46 -67.85
C THR A 1037 -26.99 -71.27 -67.46
N GLN A 1038 -28.17 -71.17 -68.05
CA GLN A 1038 -29.16 -70.11 -67.75
C GLN A 1038 -29.54 -70.05 -66.26
N VAL A 1039 -29.76 -71.21 -65.62
CA VAL A 1039 -30.03 -71.30 -64.17
C VAL A 1039 -28.90 -70.72 -63.32
N THR A 1040 -27.64 -70.93 -63.70
CA THR A 1040 -26.48 -70.39 -62.96
C THR A 1040 -26.25 -68.90 -63.20
N GLN A 1041 -26.74 -68.36 -64.32
CA GLN A 1041 -26.53 -66.97 -64.71
C GLN A 1041 -27.61 -66.04 -64.18
N LEU A 1042 -28.89 -66.37 -64.36
CA LEU A 1042 -30.02 -65.42 -64.21
C LEU A 1042 -30.65 -65.37 -62.80
N ARG A 1043 -30.47 -66.41 -61.99
CA ARG A 1043 -31.05 -66.49 -60.63
C ARG A 1043 -30.44 -65.45 -59.67
N VAL A 1044 -31.05 -65.29 -58.50
CA VAL A 1044 -30.46 -64.51 -57.38
C VAL A 1044 -29.07 -65.03 -57.02
N GLY A 1045 -28.07 -64.15 -57.03
CA GLY A 1045 -26.66 -64.50 -56.83
C GLY A 1045 -26.02 -65.25 -58.01
N GLY A 1046 -26.67 -65.25 -59.17
CA GLY A 1046 -26.10 -65.75 -60.43
C GLY A 1046 -25.10 -64.78 -61.06
N LEU A 1047 -24.27 -65.29 -61.97
CA LEU A 1047 -23.11 -64.55 -62.51
C LEU A 1047 -23.47 -63.34 -63.39
N SER A 1048 -24.68 -63.28 -63.97
CA SER A 1048 -25.12 -62.14 -64.80
C SER A 1048 -25.60 -60.94 -63.98
N GLY A 1049 -25.84 -61.11 -62.68
CA GLY A 1049 -26.44 -60.08 -61.82
C GLY A 1049 -27.91 -59.73 -62.13
N PHE A 1050 -28.57 -60.44 -63.06
CA PHE A 1050 -29.99 -60.24 -63.40
C PHE A 1050 -30.95 -60.50 -62.22
N ASN A 1051 -30.54 -61.36 -61.27
CA ASN A 1051 -31.19 -61.62 -59.99
C ASN A 1051 -32.72 -61.83 -60.11
N ALA A 1052 -33.15 -62.74 -60.98
CA ALA A 1052 -34.55 -63.15 -61.08
C ALA A 1052 -35.00 -63.83 -59.77
N GLU A 1053 -35.75 -63.12 -58.94
CA GLU A 1053 -36.45 -63.66 -57.77
C GLU A 1053 -37.73 -64.38 -58.22
N PHE A 1054 -37.99 -65.57 -57.66
CA PHE A 1054 -39.05 -66.45 -58.14
C PHE A 1054 -40.42 -66.11 -57.53
N ALA A 1055 -40.93 -64.96 -57.95
CA ALA A 1055 -42.22 -64.38 -57.60
C ALA A 1055 -43.46 -65.25 -57.92
N GLY A 1056 -43.38 -66.21 -58.84
CA GLY A 1056 -44.54 -66.97 -59.31
C GLY A 1056 -45.49 -66.13 -60.19
N PHE A 1057 -46.78 -66.46 -60.19
CA PHE A 1057 -47.81 -65.70 -60.91
C PHE A 1057 -49.21 -65.86 -60.30
N LYS A 1058 -50.15 -65.02 -60.72
CA LYS A 1058 -51.57 -65.11 -60.36
C LYS A 1058 -52.42 -65.13 -61.63
N ALA A 1059 -53.41 -66.02 -61.68
CA ALA A 1059 -54.40 -66.02 -62.76
C ALA A 1059 -55.57 -65.07 -62.45
N ASP A 1060 -56.17 -64.47 -63.46
CA ASP A 1060 -57.38 -63.66 -63.28
C ASP A 1060 -58.54 -64.51 -62.74
N GLY A 1061 -59.28 -63.95 -61.79
CA GLY A 1061 -60.26 -64.67 -60.96
C GLY A 1061 -59.69 -65.86 -60.13
N GLY A 1062 -58.38 -66.10 -60.16
CA GLY A 1062 -57.73 -67.29 -59.61
C GLY A 1062 -56.78 -67.02 -58.44
N GLY A 1063 -56.29 -68.11 -57.84
CA GLY A 1063 -55.31 -68.08 -56.76
C GLY A 1063 -53.88 -67.87 -57.24
N PHE A 1064 -53.07 -67.24 -56.39
CA PHE A 1064 -51.63 -67.11 -56.60
C PHE A 1064 -50.91 -68.48 -56.58
N SER A 1065 -49.92 -68.68 -57.46
CA SER A 1065 -49.28 -69.97 -57.72
C SER A 1065 -47.77 -69.86 -58.02
N GLN A 1066 -47.03 -70.92 -57.66
CA GLN A 1066 -45.62 -71.17 -58.06
C GLN A 1066 -44.55 -70.17 -57.56
N ARG A 1067 -44.75 -69.51 -56.40
CA ARG A 1067 -43.66 -68.81 -55.66
C ARG A 1067 -42.51 -69.78 -55.40
N GLY A 1068 -41.28 -69.31 -55.52
CA GLY A 1068 -40.06 -70.12 -55.34
C GLY A 1068 -39.76 -71.11 -56.47
N VAL A 1069 -40.59 -71.19 -57.52
CA VAL A 1069 -40.46 -72.21 -58.59
C VAL A 1069 -40.20 -71.60 -59.97
N ARG A 1070 -40.83 -70.46 -60.30
CA ARG A 1070 -40.58 -69.75 -61.57
C ARG A 1070 -40.93 -68.27 -61.49
N THR A 1071 -40.60 -67.49 -62.51
CA THR A 1071 -41.19 -66.16 -62.73
C THR A 1071 -41.38 -65.91 -64.22
N PRO A 1072 -42.63 -65.87 -64.70
CA PRO A 1072 -42.93 -65.23 -65.98
C PRO A 1072 -42.74 -63.72 -65.86
N PHE A 1073 -42.15 -63.13 -66.89
CA PHE A 1073 -42.02 -61.69 -67.06
C PHE A 1073 -42.86 -61.21 -68.24
N TRP A 1074 -43.36 -59.98 -68.17
CA TRP A 1074 -44.01 -59.35 -69.32
C TRP A 1074 -43.02 -58.98 -70.42
N SER A 1075 -43.51 -59.06 -71.65
CA SER A 1075 -42.90 -58.49 -72.85
C SER A 1075 -43.84 -57.43 -73.41
N SER A 1076 -43.30 -56.34 -73.97
CA SER A 1076 -44.11 -55.37 -74.71
C SER A 1076 -44.54 -55.90 -76.09
N THR A 1077 -43.84 -56.92 -76.60
CA THR A 1077 -44.18 -57.62 -77.85
C THR A 1077 -45.35 -58.59 -77.64
N LYS A 1078 -46.34 -58.52 -78.53
CA LYS A 1078 -47.47 -59.46 -78.55
C LYS A 1078 -47.08 -60.84 -79.10
N SER A 1079 -47.72 -61.90 -78.65
CA SER A 1079 -47.42 -63.26 -79.11
C SER A 1079 -48.03 -63.50 -80.50
N ILE A 1080 -47.32 -64.26 -81.35
CA ILE A 1080 -47.73 -64.61 -82.72
C ILE A 1080 -48.09 -66.10 -82.88
N VAL A 1081 -48.22 -66.83 -81.77
CA VAL A 1081 -48.58 -68.26 -81.77
C VAL A 1081 -50.09 -68.43 -81.99
N GLU A 1082 -50.45 -68.60 -83.27
CA GLU A 1082 -51.78 -68.95 -83.81
C GLU A 1082 -52.99 -68.06 -83.41
N LEU A 1083 -53.24 -67.06 -84.27
CA LEU A 1083 -54.56 -66.42 -84.51
C LEU A 1083 -55.17 -65.51 -83.42
N THR A 1084 -54.48 -65.23 -82.32
CA THR A 1084 -54.90 -64.17 -81.37
C THR A 1084 -53.82 -63.08 -81.22
N ASN A 1085 -54.22 -61.81 -81.26
CA ASN A 1085 -53.32 -60.64 -81.09
C ASN A 1085 -53.05 -60.37 -79.59
N ASP A 1086 -52.70 -61.42 -78.87
CA ASP A 1086 -52.64 -61.42 -77.40
C ASP A 1086 -51.28 -60.92 -76.89
N PRO A 1087 -51.24 -60.29 -75.71
CA PRO A 1087 -49.98 -59.92 -75.08
C PRO A 1087 -49.11 -61.15 -74.80
N GLY A 1088 -47.82 -61.03 -75.13
CA GLY A 1088 -46.83 -62.07 -74.90
C GLY A 1088 -46.25 -61.96 -73.49
N ALA A 1089 -46.21 -63.09 -72.78
CA ALA A 1089 -45.36 -63.25 -71.61
C ALA A 1089 -44.25 -64.24 -71.90
N ARG A 1090 -43.09 -64.01 -71.30
CA ARG A 1090 -41.96 -64.91 -71.36
C ARG A 1090 -41.89 -65.67 -70.05
N ILE A 1091 -42.13 -66.98 -70.10
CA ILE A 1091 -41.88 -67.85 -68.96
C ILE A 1091 -40.36 -68.00 -68.84
N MET A 1092 -39.80 -67.63 -67.69
CA MET A 1092 -38.56 -68.21 -67.21
C MET A 1092 -38.92 -69.23 -66.13
N LEU A 1093 -38.97 -70.51 -66.50
CA LEU A 1093 -38.83 -71.59 -65.52
C LEU A 1093 -37.36 -71.63 -65.16
N LEU A 1094 -37.06 -71.56 -63.87
CA LEU A 1094 -35.72 -71.73 -63.34
C LEU A 1094 -35.87 -72.53 -62.04
N ASN A 1095 -35.80 -73.85 -62.13
CA ASN A 1095 -35.68 -74.69 -60.95
C ASN A 1095 -34.23 -75.20 -60.84
N SER A 1096 -33.95 -76.12 -59.91
CA SER A 1096 -32.59 -76.60 -59.67
C SER A 1096 -31.97 -77.40 -60.82
N GLU A 1097 -32.74 -77.77 -61.85
CA GLU A 1097 -32.29 -78.71 -62.91
C GLU A 1097 -32.65 -78.29 -64.35
N ILE A 1098 -33.62 -77.40 -64.58
CA ILE A 1098 -34.06 -76.98 -65.93
C ILE A 1098 -34.31 -75.46 -65.99
N ALA A 1099 -33.82 -74.81 -67.04
CA ALA A 1099 -34.38 -73.57 -67.55
C ALA A 1099 -35.33 -73.84 -68.73
N ASP A 1100 -36.48 -73.17 -68.74
CA ASP A 1100 -37.42 -73.16 -69.86
C ASP A 1100 -37.73 -71.70 -70.19
N ASN A 1101 -37.76 -71.37 -71.49
CA ASN A 1101 -37.82 -70.00 -72.02
C ASN A 1101 -39.03 -69.81 -72.95
N ASP A 1102 -40.13 -70.47 -72.61
CA ASP A 1102 -41.35 -70.52 -73.42
C ASP A 1102 -42.03 -69.14 -73.54
N ARG A 1103 -42.48 -68.82 -74.77
CA ARG A 1103 -43.34 -67.66 -75.05
C ARG A 1103 -44.79 -68.08 -75.02
N ILE A 1104 -45.60 -67.46 -74.16
CA ILE A 1104 -47.02 -67.80 -74.00
C ILE A 1104 -47.95 -66.62 -74.32
N SER A 1105 -49.13 -66.92 -74.87
CA SER A 1105 -50.28 -66.01 -74.72
C SER A 1105 -50.85 -66.18 -73.32
N ALA A 1106 -51.13 -65.06 -72.65
CA ALA A 1106 -51.49 -65.05 -71.24
C ALA A 1106 -52.31 -63.81 -70.83
N GLN A 1107 -53.21 -63.35 -71.70
CA GLN A 1107 -53.97 -62.09 -71.56
C GLN A 1107 -54.61 -61.83 -70.19
N PHE A 1108 -54.98 -62.89 -69.45
CA PHE A 1108 -55.68 -62.82 -68.15
C PHE A 1108 -54.82 -63.34 -66.99
N ASN A 1109 -53.55 -62.96 -66.92
CA ASN A 1109 -52.66 -63.27 -65.80
C ASN A 1109 -52.00 -62.00 -65.24
N PHE A 1110 -51.43 -62.11 -64.04
CA PHE A 1110 -50.58 -61.10 -63.41
C PHE A 1110 -49.16 -61.65 -63.30
N PHE A 1111 -48.19 -60.93 -63.88
CA PHE A 1111 -46.77 -61.32 -63.96
C PHE A 1111 -45.83 -60.21 -63.49
N SER A 1112 -44.57 -60.57 -63.22
CA SER A 1112 -43.55 -59.60 -62.82
C SER A 1112 -43.13 -58.72 -64.01
N VAL A 1113 -42.68 -57.51 -63.72
CA VAL A 1113 -42.08 -56.60 -64.71
C VAL A 1113 -40.60 -56.37 -64.39
N ARG A 1114 -39.82 -56.30 -65.48
CA ARG A 1114 -38.43 -55.84 -65.58
C ARG A 1114 -38.43 -54.68 -66.57
N CYS A 1115 -37.60 -53.68 -66.35
CA CYS A 1115 -37.40 -52.57 -67.27
C CYS A 1115 -36.01 -52.64 -67.88
N LEU A 1116 -35.91 -52.27 -69.16
CA LEU A 1116 -34.66 -52.10 -69.89
C LEU A 1116 -34.47 -50.61 -70.17
N LYS A 1117 -33.25 -50.09 -70.01
CA LYS A 1117 -32.95 -48.68 -70.27
C LYS A 1117 -32.92 -48.40 -71.76
N ASP A 1118 -33.42 -47.24 -72.18
CA ASP A 1118 -33.34 -46.80 -73.56
C ASP A 1118 -31.88 -46.51 -73.95
N ASP A 1119 -31.44 -47.08 -75.07
CA ASP A 1119 -30.13 -46.77 -75.66
C ASP A 1119 -30.17 -45.35 -76.25
N GLY A 1120 -29.59 -44.39 -75.53
CA GLY A 1120 -29.52 -42.99 -75.94
C GLY A 1120 -28.72 -42.79 -77.23
N THR A 1121 -29.43 -42.64 -78.34
CA THR A 1121 -28.91 -42.20 -79.66
C THR A 1121 -29.63 -40.94 -80.14
#